data_AF-A0A7W7ZCG5-F1
#
_entry.id   AF-A0A7W7ZCG5-F1
#
_cell.length_a   1.000
_cell.length_b   1.000
_cell.length_c   1.000
_cell.angle_alpha   90.00
_cell.angle_beta   90.00
_cell.angle_gamma   90.00
#
_symmetry.space_group_name_H-M   'P 1'
#
loop_
_entity.id
_entity.type
_entity.pdbx_description
1 polymer ?
#
loop_
_entity_poly.entity_id
_entity_poly.type
_entity_poly.pdbx_seq_one_letter_code
_entity_poly.pdbx_strand_id
1 'polypeptide(L)'
;MNVCLDVLRLWLSKLFLPFAGLNLLLLSGCGSGVHCYNPPTITNQSLDESVDSGSPAIFTVAAIGTGVLSYQWQKNGVPITGATQPGYTIPATVLSDSGSSFNVVISSALGTARSLPAKLNVVHVQAPQTSFVAMTGSDSSPGTIDQPYKTIQHCAETMTAGGSCEIRAGVYYETVKPNDAITITAYQLEVVTIDGSDPVKGWTLDHGAIYKSTVTLNADDTNQLFVGADMMTEARWPNGDDLFNVNWAKAGDGTGSTEIVDSGLPKIDWTGAKVHSWGGTDPFSHQTGVITSSANGRVGIDMGQTGTCPYICPSAGGYYYLYGSLGALDAEREWFYDSSASTLYFMAPGGVNPDSLDVRSKVRPYAFDLRGKTEITVSNIRLFASSIVMDEHSSKNTIDRMTVTYPSHFTSLPVAADDPNGSNFSFLQVHEADTGIILDGTDNMLANSIVSFSAGAGIAVEGTGNTIVNNLIQNVGYVGNYASGIDLDGENNSILYNTVSNSGRHALIVSGDQNEDIGFNNFFNGMLLSRDGAEIYACCRQQASGTRIHHNWIHDTKAIISGQGDSIAMTGIGFDNGSGGFRADQNILWDNHVYNILVNGASTSSPNNNQIANNSVPDSSSEGRLAIIYVESCASTKVADNKLVVKIELNSNKTACNVVNNGPHSAGATEMSSSTRVGCNFMGCSSNRPPVILDGGSVTGCPVSGTN
;
A
#
# COMPACT_ATOMS: atom_id res chain seq x y z
N MET A 1 -61.03 2.65 -7.98
CA MET A 1 -60.53 1.36 -7.47
C MET A 1 -59.05 1.30 -7.82
N ASN A 2 -58.17 1.47 -6.81
CA ASN A 2 -56.82 0.90 -6.61
C ASN A 2 -55.81 0.85 -7.79
N VAL A 3 -54.50 1.14 -7.69
CA VAL A 3 -53.52 1.21 -6.56
C VAL A 3 -52.12 1.62 -7.10
N CYS A 4 -51.21 2.10 -6.21
CA CYS A 4 -49.73 2.30 -6.29
C CYS A 4 -49.19 3.40 -7.24
N LEU A 5 -48.43 4.45 -6.85
CA LEU A 5 -47.41 4.77 -5.82
C LEU A 5 -46.02 4.16 -6.09
N ASP A 6 -45.14 4.98 -6.69
CA ASP A 6 -43.67 4.87 -6.60
C ASP A 6 -42.97 6.22 -6.91
N VAL A 7 -41.75 6.35 -6.37
CA VAL A 7 -40.72 7.41 -6.52
C VAL A 7 -40.76 8.59 -5.53
N LEU A 8 -40.07 8.44 -4.38
CA LEU A 8 -38.92 9.28 -3.97
C LEU A 8 -38.34 8.79 -2.63
N ARG A 9 -37.11 8.25 -2.60
CA ARG A 9 -36.26 8.19 -1.40
C ARG A 9 -34.81 7.83 -1.75
N LEU A 10 -33.94 8.84 -1.70
CA LEU A 10 -32.51 8.71 -1.42
C LEU A 10 -32.06 10.08 -0.87
N TRP A 11 -31.07 10.03 0.03
CA TRP A 11 -30.46 11.10 0.82
C TRP A 11 -31.02 11.33 2.23
N LEU A 12 -30.51 10.49 3.14
CA LEU A 12 -30.34 10.74 4.56
C LEU A 12 -28.86 10.48 4.87
N SER A 13 -28.17 11.44 5.49
CA SER A 13 -27.43 11.22 6.75
C SER A 13 -26.63 12.45 7.18
N LYS A 14 -26.37 12.49 8.51
CA LYS A 14 -25.68 13.48 9.36
C LYS A 14 -26.62 14.59 9.89
N LEU A 15 -26.85 14.78 11.19
CA LEU A 15 -26.18 14.28 12.40
C LEU A 15 -27.16 14.33 13.60
N PHE A 16 -26.97 13.43 14.56
CA PHE A 16 -27.70 13.31 15.84
C PHE A 16 -27.45 14.49 16.80
N LEU A 17 -28.45 14.85 17.62
CA LEU A 17 -28.44 14.71 19.10
C LEU A 17 -29.77 15.24 19.71
N PRO A 18 -30.18 14.76 20.91
CA PRO A 18 -31.55 14.83 21.40
C PRO A 18 -31.76 15.99 22.38
N PHE A 19 -32.92 16.63 22.31
CA PHE A 19 -33.49 17.36 23.45
C PHE A 19 -34.90 16.86 23.73
N ALA A 20 -35.02 16.15 24.85
CA ALA A 20 -36.28 15.95 25.55
C ALA A 20 -36.71 17.30 26.16
N GLY A 21 -37.99 17.68 25.98
CA GLY A 21 -38.50 18.95 26.49
C GLY A 21 -39.92 19.25 26.06
N LEU A 22 -40.86 18.61 26.77
CA LEU A 22 -42.29 18.89 26.91
C LEU A 22 -42.78 20.27 26.40
N ASN A 23 -43.72 20.27 25.44
CA ASN A 23 -44.84 21.22 25.43
C ASN A 23 -46.10 20.51 24.92
N LEU A 24 -46.78 19.88 25.87
CA LEU A 24 -48.17 19.50 25.77
C LEU A 24 -48.99 20.80 25.79
N LEU A 25 -49.44 21.28 24.63
CA LEU A 25 -50.56 22.21 24.56
C LEU A 25 -51.79 21.47 24.01
N LEU A 26 -52.80 21.40 24.87
CA LEU A 26 -54.15 20.92 24.62
C LEU A 26 -54.77 21.56 23.38
N LEU A 27 -55.28 20.74 22.47
CA LEU A 27 -56.46 21.08 21.66
C LEU A 27 -57.44 19.91 21.73
N SER A 28 -58.14 19.84 22.86
CA SER A 28 -59.45 19.20 22.94
C SER A 28 -60.46 20.06 22.16
N GLY A 29 -61.11 19.45 21.17
CA GLY A 29 -62.39 19.90 20.63
C GLY A 29 -62.33 20.85 19.44
N CYS A 30 -62.52 20.31 18.23
CA CYS A 30 -63.32 20.94 17.20
C CYS A 30 -63.95 19.87 16.31
N GLY A 31 -65.27 19.73 16.42
CA GLY A 31 -66.08 19.04 15.42
C GLY A 31 -66.13 19.85 14.13
N SER A 32 -66.57 19.18 13.06
CA SER A 32 -66.76 19.68 11.70
C SER A 32 -67.25 21.14 11.65
N GLY A 33 -66.37 22.07 11.22
CA GLY A 33 -66.73 23.46 10.90
C GLY A 33 -65.81 24.58 11.40
N VAL A 34 -64.73 24.31 12.14
CA VAL A 34 -63.78 25.36 12.56
C VAL A 34 -62.55 25.37 11.66
N HIS A 35 -62.41 26.43 10.85
CA HIS A 35 -61.16 26.72 10.16
C HIS A 35 -60.12 27.17 11.20
N CYS A 36 -59.13 26.32 11.52
CA CYS A 36 -57.95 26.74 12.27
C CYS A 36 -57.10 27.67 11.38
N TYR A 37 -57.23 28.98 11.62
CA TYR A 37 -56.40 30.00 10.99
C TYR A 37 -55.06 30.06 11.74
N ASN A 38 -54.00 29.59 11.10
CA ASN A 38 -52.66 29.59 11.69
C ASN A 38 -51.81 30.71 11.07
N PRO A 39 -51.09 31.51 11.89
CA PRO A 39 -50.08 32.44 11.38
C PRO A 39 -48.97 31.69 10.63
N PRO A 40 -48.12 32.38 9.85
CA PRO A 40 -47.01 31.75 9.16
C PRO A 40 -46.10 31.02 10.15
N THR A 41 -45.74 29.78 9.83
CA THR A 41 -44.77 28.95 10.58
C THR A 41 -43.73 28.44 9.59
N ILE A 42 -42.46 28.70 9.88
CA ILE A 42 -41.35 28.22 9.06
C ILE A 42 -41.13 26.74 9.37
N THR A 43 -41.23 25.89 8.35
CA THR A 43 -41.02 24.44 8.46
C THR A 43 -39.60 24.06 8.10
N ASN A 44 -38.93 24.80 7.19
CA ASN A 44 -37.51 24.65 6.88
C ASN A 44 -36.81 26.02 6.92
N GLN A 45 -35.74 26.11 7.71
CA GLN A 45 -34.86 27.28 7.78
C GLN A 45 -33.91 27.34 6.57
N SER A 46 -33.44 28.54 6.24
CA SER A 46 -32.33 28.71 5.29
C SER A 46 -31.02 28.29 5.96
N LEU A 47 -30.14 27.62 5.23
CA LEU A 47 -28.81 27.21 5.68
C LEU A 47 -27.74 28.21 5.23
N ASP A 48 -26.58 28.16 5.87
CA ASP A 48 -25.38 28.90 5.45
C ASP A 48 -24.91 28.41 4.07
N GLU A 49 -24.41 29.34 3.25
CA GLU A 49 -23.94 29.08 1.88
C GLU A 49 -22.47 29.48 1.73
N SER A 50 -21.68 28.64 1.05
CA SER A 50 -20.29 28.93 0.69
C SER A 50 -20.11 28.75 -0.81
N VAL A 51 -19.75 29.81 -1.52
CA VAL A 51 -19.63 29.81 -2.99
C VAL A 51 -18.37 30.55 -3.46
N ASP A 52 -17.93 30.22 -4.66
CA ASP A 52 -16.87 30.94 -5.36
C ASP A 52 -17.32 32.33 -5.81
N SER A 53 -16.41 33.30 -5.80
CA SER A 53 -16.65 34.62 -6.39
C SER A 53 -17.04 34.47 -7.87
N GLY A 54 -18.16 35.07 -8.25
CA GLY A 54 -18.76 34.96 -9.59
C GLY A 54 -19.83 33.87 -9.70
N SER A 55 -19.89 32.92 -8.76
CA SER A 55 -20.93 31.89 -8.72
C SER A 55 -22.21 32.40 -8.05
N PRO A 56 -23.39 31.82 -8.39
CA PRO A 56 -24.63 32.17 -7.75
C PRO A 56 -24.72 31.57 -6.33
N ALA A 57 -25.28 32.34 -5.39
CA ALA A 57 -25.67 31.83 -4.07
C ALA A 57 -27.21 31.79 -3.96
N ILE A 58 -27.77 30.72 -3.41
CA ILE A 58 -29.22 30.51 -3.34
C ILE A 58 -29.65 30.24 -1.90
N PHE A 59 -30.45 31.14 -1.34
CA PHE A 59 -31.09 30.95 -0.03
C PHE A 59 -32.54 30.55 -0.22
N THR A 60 -33.03 29.56 0.51
CA THR A 60 -34.42 29.08 0.41
C THR A 60 -35.05 28.87 1.78
N VAL A 61 -36.37 29.06 1.86
CA VAL A 61 -37.17 28.72 3.04
C VAL A 61 -38.44 27.98 2.66
N ALA A 62 -38.97 27.17 3.57
CA ALA A 62 -40.32 26.63 3.48
C ALA A 62 -41.15 27.11 4.67
N ALA A 63 -42.39 27.53 4.42
CA ALA A 63 -43.32 27.95 5.45
C ALA A 63 -44.75 27.52 5.10
N ILE A 64 -45.53 27.26 6.15
CA ILE A 64 -46.97 26.98 6.08
C ILE A 64 -47.73 28.09 6.81
N GLY A 65 -48.97 28.35 6.42
CA GLY A 65 -49.83 29.33 7.09
C GLY A 65 -51.15 29.49 6.35
N THR A 66 -52.16 30.01 7.02
CA THR A 66 -53.47 30.22 6.40
C THR A 66 -53.49 31.54 5.61
N GLY A 67 -53.91 31.50 4.35
CA GLY A 67 -53.96 32.66 3.45
C GLY A 67 -52.72 32.82 2.57
N VAL A 68 -52.63 33.95 1.86
CA VAL A 68 -51.47 34.26 1.00
C VAL A 68 -50.28 34.66 1.88
N LEU A 69 -49.17 33.94 1.75
CA LEU A 69 -47.90 34.28 2.40
C LEU A 69 -47.12 35.29 1.55
N SER A 70 -46.66 36.36 2.17
CA SER A 70 -45.77 37.35 1.55
C SER A 70 -44.38 37.22 2.14
N TYR A 71 -43.34 37.27 1.31
CA TYR A 71 -41.95 37.12 1.72
C TYR A 71 -41.22 38.44 1.53
N GLN A 72 -40.24 38.72 2.38
CA GLN A 72 -39.31 39.83 2.22
C GLN A 72 -37.95 39.43 2.77
N TRP A 73 -37.00 39.14 1.87
CA TRP A 73 -35.61 38.87 2.26
C TRP A 73 -34.92 40.14 2.72
N GLN A 74 -33.97 39.96 3.64
CA GLN A 74 -33.15 41.00 4.24
C GLN A 74 -31.68 40.59 4.15
N LYS A 75 -30.79 41.55 3.84
CA LYS A 75 -29.33 41.42 3.94
C LYS A 75 -28.88 42.28 5.11
N ASN A 76 -28.26 41.68 6.12
CA ASN A 76 -27.80 42.36 7.34
C ASN A 76 -28.92 43.19 8.02
N GLY A 77 -30.14 42.63 8.04
CA GLY A 77 -31.33 43.27 8.61
C GLY A 77 -32.03 44.32 7.73
N VAL A 78 -31.49 44.65 6.55
CA VAL A 78 -32.08 45.61 5.61
C VAL A 78 -32.86 44.89 4.51
N PRO A 79 -34.13 45.25 4.23
CA PRO A 79 -34.92 44.65 3.16
C PRO A 79 -34.27 44.76 1.78
N ILE A 80 -34.25 43.64 1.04
CA ILE A 80 -33.77 43.56 -0.35
C ILE A 80 -34.96 43.82 -1.28
N THR A 81 -34.93 44.92 -2.03
CA THR A 81 -36.02 45.29 -2.93
C THR A 81 -36.32 44.18 -3.94
N GLY A 82 -37.60 43.78 -4.05
CA GLY A 82 -38.07 42.78 -5.02
C GLY A 82 -37.84 41.32 -4.62
N ALA A 83 -37.14 41.04 -3.51
CA ALA A 83 -36.90 39.69 -3.02
C ALA A 83 -38.10 39.15 -2.22
N THR A 84 -39.20 38.89 -2.93
CA THR A 84 -40.50 38.52 -2.35
C THR A 84 -40.92 37.06 -2.60
N GLN A 85 -39.96 36.21 -2.95
CA GLN A 85 -40.18 34.78 -3.21
C GLN A 85 -39.65 33.91 -2.06
N PRO A 86 -40.08 32.63 -1.95
CA PRO A 86 -39.55 31.69 -0.97
C PRO A 86 -38.04 31.40 -1.13
N GLY A 87 -37.47 31.69 -2.30
CA GLY A 87 -36.03 31.65 -2.55
C GLY A 87 -35.48 33.02 -2.93
N TYR A 88 -34.23 33.29 -2.56
CA TYR A 88 -33.46 34.46 -2.96
C TYR A 88 -32.13 34.02 -3.57
N THR A 89 -31.87 34.46 -4.80
CA THR A 89 -30.64 34.16 -5.51
C THR A 89 -29.82 35.42 -5.69
N ILE A 90 -28.54 35.35 -5.34
CA ILE A 90 -27.52 36.30 -5.75
C ILE A 90 -26.92 35.72 -7.03
N PRO A 91 -27.12 36.32 -8.22
CA PRO A 91 -26.74 35.70 -9.49
C PRO A 91 -25.23 35.53 -9.67
N ALA A 92 -24.44 36.46 -9.15
CA ALA A 92 -22.99 36.43 -9.16
C ALA A 92 -22.49 37.12 -7.89
N THR A 93 -21.88 36.34 -6.99
CA THR A 93 -21.34 36.86 -5.73
C THR A 93 -19.99 37.55 -5.94
N VAL A 94 -19.67 38.52 -5.09
CA VAL A 94 -18.33 39.13 -5.02
C VAL A 94 -17.74 38.96 -3.62
N LEU A 95 -16.41 39.06 -3.47
CA LEU A 95 -15.75 38.90 -2.17
C LEU A 95 -16.32 39.83 -1.08
N SER A 96 -16.76 41.04 -1.44
CA SER A 96 -17.40 41.97 -0.50
C SER A 96 -18.77 41.52 0.01
N ASP A 97 -19.37 40.48 -0.58
CA ASP A 97 -20.59 39.86 -0.06
C ASP A 97 -20.30 38.90 1.10
N SER A 98 -19.07 38.41 1.23
CA SER A 98 -18.67 37.47 2.29
C SER A 98 -18.91 38.03 3.69
N GLY A 99 -19.39 37.20 4.60
CA GLY A 99 -19.79 37.58 5.96
C GLY A 99 -21.17 38.22 6.05
N SER A 100 -21.87 38.45 4.93
CA SER A 100 -23.26 38.92 4.94
C SER A 100 -24.20 37.88 5.53
N SER A 101 -25.22 38.36 6.25
CA SER A 101 -26.31 37.57 6.81
C SER A 101 -27.60 37.78 6.04
N PHE A 102 -28.31 36.68 5.74
CA PHE A 102 -29.56 36.67 5.00
C PHE A 102 -30.67 36.05 5.86
N ASN A 103 -31.77 36.77 6.01
CA ASN A 103 -32.96 36.25 6.68
C ASN A 103 -34.21 36.74 5.95
N VAL A 104 -35.32 36.02 6.10
CA VAL A 104 -36.60 36.38 5.47
C VAL A 104 -37.67 36.60 6.52
N VAL A 105 -38.47 37.65 6.31
CA VAL A 105 -39.70 37.89 7.07
C VAL A 105 -40.86 37.43 6.21
N ILE A 106 -41.67 36.52 6.76
CA ILE A 106 -42.85 35.95 6.11
C ILE A 106 -44.08 36.50 6.83
N SER A 107 -44.98 37.15 6.10
CA SER A 107 -46.19 37.77 6.67
C SER A 107 -47.46 37.22 6.04
N SER A 108 -48.52 37.20 6.83
CA SER A 108 -49.90 37.05 6.38
C SER A 108 -50.81 37.97 7.19
N ALA A 109 -52.11 37.99 6.88
CA ALA A 109 -53.09 38.74 7.66
C ALA A 109 -53.18 38.28 9.14
N LEU A 110 -52.62 37.11 9.48
CA LEU A 110 -52.70 36.48 10.79
C LEU A 110 -51.42 36.65 11.63
N GLY A 111 -50.34 37.17 11.05
CA GLY A 111 -49.09 37.40 11.77
C GLY A 111 -47.84 37.29 10.90
N THR A 112 -46.68 37.20 11.55
CA THR A 112 -45.37 37.14 10.89
C THR A 112 -44.48 36.07 11.51
N ALA A 113 -43.68 35.39 10.69
CA ALA A 113 -42.55 34.58 11.11
C ALA A 113 -41.25 35.09 10.50
N ARG A 114 -40.14 34.93 11.20
CA ARG A 114 -38.80 35.32 10.73
C ARG A 114 -37.89 34.11 10.75
N SER A 115 -37.12 33.90 9.68
CA SER A 115 -36.11 32.85 9.64
C SER A 115 -34.92 33.17 10.55
N LEU A 116 -34.16 32.13 10.90
CA LEU A 116 -32.81 32.31 11.41
C LEU A 116 -31.93 32.97 10.31
N PRO A 117 -30.89 33.74 10.69
CA PRO A 117 -29.94 34.31 9.74
C PRO A 117 -29.02 33.22 9.17
N ALA A 118 -28.96 33.12 7.85
CA ALA A 118 -28.00 32.31 7.10
C ALA A 118 -26.80 33.18 6.67
N LYS A 119 -25.58 32.69 6.83
CA LYS A 119 -24.35 33.38 6.42
C LYS A 119 -23.95 33.02 5.00
N LEU A 120 -23.40 34.01 4.29
CA LEU A 120 -22.72 33.81 3.01
C LEU A 120 -21.21 33.89 3.21
N ASN A 121 -20.49 32.86 2.78
CA ASN A 121 -19.05 32.88 2.61
C ASN A 121 -18.72 32.91 1.11
N VAL A 122 -17.99 33.94 0.66
CA VAL A 122 -17.51 34.02 -0.73
C VAL A 122 -16.00 33.86 -0.76
N VAL A 123 -15.52 32.86 -1.50
CA VAL A 123 -14.09 32.57 -1.63
C VAL A 123 -13.55 33.06 -2.99
N HIS A 124 -12.27 33.43 -3.03
CA HIS A 124 -11.64 33.95 -4.25
C HIS A 124 -11.31 32.79 -5.20
N VAL A 125 -11.73 32.87 -6.46
CA VAL A 125 -11.26 31.95 -7.51
C VAL A 125 -9.87 32.38 -7.94
N GLN A 126 -8.82 31.79 -7.34
CA GLN A 126 -7.49 31.89 -7.93
C GLN A 126 -7.47 31.02 -9.19
N ALA A 127 -7.00 31.57 -10.31
CA ALA A 127 -6.63 30.72 -11.44
C ALA A 127 -5.58 29.71 -10.97
N PRO A 128 -5.62 28.44 -11.43
CA PRO A 128 -4.63 27.45 -11.04
C PRO A 128 -3.22 28.02 -11.24
N GLN A 129 -2.49 28.19 -10.14
CA GLN A 129 -1.11 28.64 -10.19
C GLN A 129 -0.29 27.53 -10.85
N THR A 130 0.51 27.85 -11.86
CA THR A 130 1.49 26.90 -12.41
C THR A 130 2.87 27.48 -12.23
N SER A 131 3.77 26.71 -11.63
CA SER A 131 5.18 27.08 -11.48
C SER A 131 6.08 25.96 -11.94
N PHE A 132 7.26 26.33 -12.41
CA PHE A 132 8.20 25.42 -13.05
C PHE A 132 9.44 25.25 -12.20
N VAL A 133 9.94 24.02 -12.12
CA VAL A 133 11.19 23.67 -11.43
C VAL A 133 12.19 23.15 -12.45
N ALA A 134 13.44 23.61 -12.41
CA ALA A 134 14.50 23.10 -13.27
C ALA A 134 15.85 23.09 -12.54
N MET A 135 16.73 22.13 -12.89
CA MET A 135 18.09 22.02 -12.34
C MET A 135 18.94 23.30 -12.51
N THR A 136 18.68 24.09 -13.55
CA THR A 136 19.35 25.38 -13.82
C THR A 136 18.64 26.58 -13.20
N GLY A 137 17.54 26.36 -12.48
CA GLY A 137 16.71 27.39 -11.87
C GLY A 137 17.31 27.99 -10.60
N SER A 138 16.52 28.85 -9.96
CA SER A 138 16.86 29.50 -8.69
C SER A 138 15.59 29.69 -7.86
N ASP A 139 15.63 29.37 -6.57
CA ASP A 139 14.49 29.58 -5.66
C ASP A 139 14.23 31.07 -5.34
N SER A 140 15.04 31.97 -5.92
CA SER A 140 14.77 33.42 -5.94
C SER A 140 14.07 33.91 -7.23
N SER A 141 13.91 33.03 -8.21
CA SER A 141 13.19 33.31 -9.46
C SER A 141 11.68 33.37 -9.23
N PRO A 142 10.88 33.93 -10.16
CA PRO A 142 9.42 33.97 -10.05
C PRO A 142 8.69 32.63 -10.33
N GLY A 143 9.41 31.53 -10.59
CA GLY A 143 8.81 30.23 -10.88
C GLY A 143 8.17 30.10 -12.27
N THR A 144 8.49 31.00 -13.21
CA THR A 144 7.99 30.92 -14.59
C THR A 144 8.80 29.92 -15.41
N ILE A 145 8.31 29.52 -16.59
CA ILE A 145 9.03 28.55 -17.44
C ILE A 145 10.43 29.05 -17.87
N ASP A 146 10.58 30.37 -18.06
CA ASP A 146 11.85 31.01 -18.45
C ASP A 146 12.76 31.29 -17.24
N GLN A 147 12.18 31.43 -16.05
CA GLN A 147 12.88 31.67 -14.79
C GLN A 147 12.32 30.71 -13.73
N PRO A 148 12.63 29.41 -13.84
CA PRO A 148 12.08 28.39 -12.95
C PRO A 148 12.72 28.45 -11.57
N TYR A 149 12.02 27.88 -10.59
CA TYR A 149 12.58 27.51 -9.31
C TYR A 149 13.67 26.44 -9.46
N LYS A 150 14.52 26.29 -8.44
CA LYS A 150 15.57 25.28 -8.42
C LYS A 150 15.10 23.97 -7.79
N THR A 151 14.32 24.05 -6.71
CA THR A 151 13.91 22.88 -5.91
C THR A 151 12.42 22.61 -6.03
N ILE A 152 12.05 21.31 -5.94
CA ILE A 152 10.64 20.89 -5.95
C ILE A 152 9.98 21.33 -4.65
N GLN A 153 10.67 21.21 -3.51
CA GLN A 153 10.23 21.69 -2.21
C GLN A 153 9.79 23.16 -2.25
N HIS A 154 10.61 24.05 -2.82
CA HIS A 154 10.25 25.47 -2.88
C HIS A 154 9.01 25.73 -3.73
N CYS A 155 8.84 25.00 -4.83
CA CYS A 155 7.59 25.05 -5.58
C CYS A 155 6.42 24.57 -4.71
N ALA A 156 6.55 23.40 -4.10
CA ALA A 156 5.48 22.73 -3.37
C ALA A 156 5.00 23.49 -2.12
N GLU A 157 5.85 24.28 -1.47
CA GLU A 157 5.50 25.12 -0.32
C GLU A 157 4.96 26.50 -0.69
N THR A 158 5.23 26.98 -1.92
CA THR A 158 4.74 28.28 -2.40
C THR A 158 3.42 28.18 -3.15
N MET A 159 3.01 26.98 -3.57
CA MET A 159 1.73 26.77 -4.24
C MET A 159 0.56 26.95 -3.28
N THR A 160 -0.48 27.62 -3.76
CA THR A 160 -1.81 27.60 -3.16
C THR A 160 -2.61 26.39 -3.62
N ALA A 161 -3.65 26.02 -2.87
CA ALA A 161 -4.59 24.97 -3.26
C ALA A 161 -5.10 25.17 -4.70
N GLY A 162 -5.16 24.07 -5.47
CA GLY A 162 -5.44 24.03 -6.90
C GLY A 162 -4.23 24.31 -7.81
N GLY A 163 -3.05 24.62 -7.25
CA GLY A 163 -1.83 24.89 -8.02
C GLY A 163 -1.12 23.62 -8.54
N SER A 164 -0.22 23.80 -9.52
CA SER A 164 0.63 22.76 -10.10
C SER A 164 2.11 23.17 -10.10
N CYS A 165 2.96 22.25 -9.65
CA CYS A 165 4.41 22.27 -9.79
C CYS A 165 4.83 21.37 -10.95
N GLU A 166 5.29 21.99 -12.04
CA GLU A 166 5.71 21.34 -13.28
C GLU A 166 7.24 21.19 -13.31
N ILE A 167 7.74 19.97 -13.15
CA ILE A 167 9.17 19.71 -12.99
C ILE A 167 9.81 19.39 -14.34
N ARG A 168 10.88 20.11 -14.67
CA ARG A 168 11.70 19.87 -15.87
C ARG A 168 12.67 18.72 -15.66
N ALA A 169 13.10 18.09 -16.75
CA ALA A 169 13.99 16.95 -16.77
C ALA A 169 15.23 17.15 -15.89
N GLY A 170 15.58 16.13 -15.11
CA GLY A 170 16.71 16.20 -14.18
C GLY A 170 16.66 15.14 -13.09
N VAL A 171 17.75 15.11 -12.31
CA VAL A 171 17.87 14.29 -11.10
C VAL A 171 17.92 15.25 -9.90
N TYR A 172 16.91 15.15 -9.04
CA TYR A 172 16.73 16.00 -7.87
C TYR A 172 17.00 15.21 -6.59
N TYR A 173 17.73 15.79 -5.64
CA TYR A 173 18.16 15.14 -4.41
C TYR A 173 17.47 15.77 -3.20
N GLU A 174 16.18 15.46 -3.00
CA GLU A 174 15.35 16.12 -2.01
C GLU A 174 14.28 15.21 -1.41
N THR A 175 13.78 15.61 -0.23
CA THR A 175 12.55 15.12 0.37
C THR A 175 11.54 16.26 0.37
N VAL A 176 10.42 16.07 -0.33
CA VAL A 176 9.39 17.09 -0.53
C VAL A 176 8.26 16.91 0.46
N LYS A 177 7.93 17.98 1.18
CA LYS A 177 6.79 18.15 2.09
C LYS A 177 5.88 19.24 1.51
N PRO A 178 4.86 18.88 0.72
CA PRO A 178 4.03 19.84 0.00
C PRO A 178 2.98 20.53 0.88
N ASN A 179 2.40 21.64 0.38
CA ASN A 179 1.11 22.15 0.85
C ASN A 179 -0.04 21.29 0.33
N ASP A 180 -1.19 21.30 1.02
CA ASP A 180 -2.40 20.56 0.63
C ASP A 180 -2.99 21.02 -0.71
N ALA A 181 -3.74 20.12 -1.34
CA ALA A 181 -4.52 20.36 -2.55
C ALA A 181 -3.71 20.86 -3.75
N ILE A 182 -2.47 20.37 -3.95
CA ILE A 182 -1.63 20.74 -5.10
C ILE A 182 -1.29 19.54 -5.98
N THR A 183 -0.93 19.83 -7.23
CA THR A 183 -0.36 18.86 -8.16
C THR A 183 1.16 19.03 -8.26
N ILE A 184 1.90 17.93 -8.26
CA ILE A 184 3.34 17.87 -8.55
C ILE A 184 3.52 16.87 -9.68
N THR A 185 4.01 17.32 -10.83
CA THR A 185 4.11 16.46 -12.01
C THR A 185 5.30 16.82 -12.91
N ALA A 186 5.73 15.88 -13.73
CA ALA A 186 6.74 16.14 -14.75
C ALA A 186 6.15 16.96 -15.92
N TYR A 187 6.83 18.05 -16.28
CA TYR A 187 6.44 18.91 -17.38
C TYR A 187 6.48 18.14 -18.70
N GLN A 188 5.34 18.05 -19.39
CA GLN A 188 5.21 17.37 -20.70
C GLN A 188 5.80 15.95 -20.73
N LEU A 189 5.70 15.20 -19.63
CA LEU A 189 6.28 13.85 -19.50
C LEU A 189 7.81 13.81 -19.68
N GLU A 190 8.50 14.92 -19.42
CA GLU A 190 9.96 14.95 -19.31
C GLU A 190 10.43 13.94 -18.23
N VAL A 191 11.66 13.42 -18.39
CA VAL A 191 12.19 12.43 -17.44
C VAL A 191 12.71 13.12 -16.19
N VAL A 192 11.94 13.00 -15.11
CA VAL A 192 12.26 13.52 -13.78
C VAL A 192 12.53 12.36 -12.84
N THR A 193 13.71 12.37 -12.20
CA THR A 193 14.06 11.42 -11.13
C THR A 193 14.27 12.19 -9.84
N ILE A 194 13.64 11.75 -8.75
CA ILE A 194 14.02 12.14 -7.39
C ILE A 194 14.83 11.00 -6.79
N ASP A 195 16.04 11.32 -6.33
CA ASP A 195 17.06 10.36 -5.92
C ASP A 195 17.37 10.48 -4.42
N GLY A 196 17.06 9.41 -3.69
CA GLY A 196 17.30 9.29 -2.27
C GLY A 196 18.76 9.04 -1.90
N SER A 197 19.66 8.90 -2.88
CA SER A 197 21.08 8.65 -2.66
C SER A 197 21.96 9.85 -2.98
N ASP A 198 23.15 9.93 -2.37
CA ASP A 198 24.14 10.97 -2.63
C ASP A 198 25.43 10.37 -3.23
N PRO A 199 26.14 11.09 -4.12
CA PRO A 199 27.41 10.63 -4.66
C PRO A 199 28.48 10.42 -3.58
N VAL A 200 29.14 9.27 -3.60
CA VAL A 200 30.33 8.99 -2.78
C VAL A 200 31.58 9.28 -3.61
N LYS A 201 32.43 10.18 -3.12
CA LYS A 201 33.62 10.67 -3.83
C LYS A 201 34.88 10.56 -2.96
N GLY A 202 36.03 10.84 -3.55
CA GLY A 202 37.30 10.92 -2.81
C GLY A 202 37.85 9.54 -2.45
N TRP A 203 37.71 8.60 -3.39
CA TRP A 203 38.13 7.23 -3.19
C TRP A 203 39.64 7.12 -3.22
N THR A 204 40.21 6.42 -2.23
CA THR A 204 41.64 6.11 -2.16
C THR A 204 41.83 4.61 -2.17
N LEU A 205 42.88 4.13 -2.83
CA LEU A 205 43.21 2.71 -2.81
C LEU A 205 43.60 2.32 -1.39
N ASP A 206 42.95 1.30 -0.84
CA ASP A 206 43.34 0.72 0.45
C ASP A 206 44.38 -0.38 0.24
N HIS A 207 44.00 -1.47 -0.44
CA HIS A 207 44.89 -2.53 -0.92
C HIS A 207 44.21 -3.37 -2.00
N GLY A 208 44.99 -4.10 -2.81
CA GLY A 208 44.42 -4.96 -3.86
C GLY A 208 43.53 -4.18 -4.84
N ALA A 209 42.26 -4.57 -4.92
CA ALA A 209 41.22 -3.87 -5.68
C ALA A 209 40.19 -3.16 -4.77
N ILE A 210 40.47 -3.07 -3.47
CA ILE A 210 39.61 -2.43 -2.47
C ILE A 210 39.99 -0.98 -2.34
N TYR A 211 38.99 -0.11 -2.52
CA TYR A 211 39.10 1.32 -2.28
C TYR A 211 38.32 1.70 -1.04
N LYS A 212 38.68 2.84 -0.44
CA LYS A 212 37.95 3.41 0.67
C LYS A 212 37.66 4.89 0.51
N SER A 213 36.57 5.34 1.11
CA SER A 213 36.20 6.75 1.24
C SER A 213 35.66 7.04 2.64
N THR A 214 35.87 8.27 3.11
CA THR A 214 35.26 8.76 4.35
C THR A 214 33.87 9.28 4.04
N VAL A 215 32.85 8.65 4.61
CA VAL A 215 31.44 8.98 4.40
C VAL A 215 30.66 8.70 5.69
N THR A 216 29.58 9.43 5.92
CA THR A 216 28.63 9.13 6.99
C THR A 216 27.40 8.48 6.36
N LEU A 217 27.23 7.19 6.60
CA LEU A 217 26.02 6.45 6.23
C LEU A 217 24.96 6.55 7.35
N ASN A 218 23.74 6.05 7.09
CA ASN A 218 22.69 5.99 8.10
C ASN A 218 23.15 5.14 9.29
N ALA A 219 22.70 5.51 10.48
CA ALA A 219 23.06 4.82 11.72
C ALA A 219 22.36 3.46 11.89
N ASP A 220 21.25 3.26 11.19
CA ASP A 220 20.53 2.00 11.08
C ASP A 220 21.09 1.14 9.92
N ASP A 221 20.43 0.03 9.63
CA ASP A 221 20.83 -0.92 8.60
C ASP A 221 20.12 -0.69 7.25
N THR A 222 19.58 0.51 7.01
CA THR A 222 18.87 0.88 5.77
C THR A 222 19.81 1.30 4.63
N ASN A 223 21.11 1.13 4.84
CA ASN A 223 22.15 1.59 3.93
C ASN A 223 22.21 0.76 2.65
N GLN A 224 22.30 1.44 1.50
CA GLN A 224 22.55 0.81 0.20
C GLN A 224 23.66 1.58 -0.53
N LEU A 225 24.50 0.85 -1.26
CA LEU A 225 25.48 1.41 -2.18
C LEU A 225 25.07 1.07 -3.60
N PHE A 226 25.22 2.01 -4.53
CA PHE A 226 24.85 1.86 -5.93
C PHE A 226 26.01 2.17 -6.86
N VAL A 227 26.08 1.47 -7.98
CA VAL A 227 26.89 1.84 -9.15
C VAL A 227 25.96 1.97 -10.34
N GLY A 228 25.74 3.19 -10.84
CA GLY A 228 24.68 3.44 -11.79
C GLY A 228 23.33 3.00 -11.20
N ALA A 229 22.55 2.18 -11.92
CA ALA A 229 21.27 1.68 -11.41
C ALA A 229 21.37 0.44 -10.50
N ASP A 230 22.54 -0.20 -10.42
CA ASP A 230 22.70 -1.48 -9.71
C ASP A 230 22.96 -1.26 -8.22
N MET A 231 22.26 -1.99 -7.37
CA MET A 231 22.62 -2.12 -5.96
C MET A 231 23.84 -3.04 -5.79
N MET A 232 24.82 -2.59 -5.00
CA MET A 232 25.99 -3.35 -4.61
C MET A 232 25.70 -4.17 -3.34
N THR A 233 26.35 -5.32 -3.19
CA THR A 233 26.10 -6.27 -2.10
C THR A 233 26.92 -5.89 -0.88
N GLU A 234 26.32 -5.93 0.31
CA GLU A 234 27.13 -5.90 1.53
C GLU A 234 28.04 -7.15 1.57
N ALA A 235 29.31 -6.95 1.89
CA ALA A 235 30.33 -8.00 1.91
C ALA A 235 29.88 -9.18 2.78
N ARG A 236 29.84 -10.38 2.18
CA ARG A 236 29.22 -11.54 2.80
C ARG A 236 29.88 -12.85 2.38
N TRP A 237 29.69 -13.88 3.19
CA TRP A 237 30.02 -15.25 2.82
C TRP A 237 28.81 -16.19 2.97
N PRO A 238 28.53 -17.06 1.97
CA PRO A 238 29.18 -17.10 0.66
C PRO A 238 28.86 -15.85 -0.18
N ASN A 239 29.77 -15.47 -1.06
CA ASN A 239 29.63 -14.29 -1.90
C ASN A 239 28.46 -14.48 -2.88
N GLY A 240 27.76 -13.41 -3.22
CA GLY A 240 26.75 -13.42 -4.27
C GLY A 240 25.94 -12.14 -4.32
N ASP A 241 25.41 -11.81 -5.49
CA ASP A 241 24.82 -10.50 -5.79
C ASP A 241 23.36 -10.56 -6.30
N ASP A 242 22.74 -11.73 -6.26
CA ASP A 242 21.30 -11.91 -6.57
C ASP A 242 20.47 -11.91 -5.28
N LEU A 243 19.40 -11.10 -5.27
CA LEU A 243 18.51 -10.90 -4.13
C LEU A 243 17.51 -12.04 -3.90
N PHE A 244 17.22 -12.84 -4.93
CA PHE A 244 16.24 -13.95 -4.87
C PHE A 244 16.91 -15.31 -5.08
N ASN A 245 17.93 -15.39 -5.91
CA ASN A 245 18.81 -16.55 -6.05
C ASN A 245 20.00 -16.43 -5.10
N VAL A 246 19.70 -16.30 -3.81
CA VAL A 246 20.73 -16.09 -2.78
C VAL A 246 21.69 -17.29 -2.76
N ASN A 247 22.99 -17.01 -2.82
CA ASN A 247 24.02 -18.01 -2.60
C ASN A 247 24.15 -18.32 -1.10
N TRP A 248 23.65 -19.50 -0.70
CA TRP A 248 23.58 -19.93 0.70
C TRP A 248 24.70 -20.89 1.09
N ALA A 249 25.23 -20.74 2.30
CA ALA A 249 25.91 -21.83 2.99
C ALA A 249 24.88 -22.78 3.62
N LYS A 250 25.29 -24.02 3.90
CA LYS A 250 24.44 -25.02 4.54
C LYS A 250 25.05 -25.45 5.85
N ALA A 251 24.32 -25.21 6.94
CA ALA A 251 24.76 -25.53 8.29
C ALA A 251 24.98 -27.04 8.47
N GLY A 252 26.11 -27.41 9.07
CA GLY A 252 26.51 -28.78 9.34
C GLY A 252 25.99 -29.33 10.66
N ASP A 253 26.34 -30.60 10.93
CA ASP A 253 25.98 -31.29 12.16
C ASP A 253 26.53 -30.58 13.40
N GLY A 254 25.69 -30.44 14.42
CA GLY A 254 26.01 -29.71 15.65
C GLY A 254 25.51 -28.25 15.67
N THR A 255 25.01 -27.74 14.54
CA THR A 255 24.32 -26.44 14.48
C THR A 255 23.03 -26.46 15.29
N GLY A 256 22.80 -25.40 16.07
CA GLY A 256 21.61 -25.20 16.88
C GLY A 256 21.37 -23.71 17.16
N SER A 257 20.49 -23.40 18.12
CA SER A 257 20.05 -22.03 18.40
C SER A 257 21.13 -21.06 18.93
N THR A 258 22.32 -21.56 19.28
CA THR A 258 23.42 -20.75 19.86
C THR A 258 24.73 -20.86 19.08
N GLU A 259 24.78 -21.73 18.06
CA GLU A 259 25.99 -21.97 17.29
C GLU A 259 25.67 -22.49 15.89
N ILE A 260 26.38 -22.00 14.88
CA ILE A 260 26.43 -22.60 13.54
C ILE A 260 27.75 -23.33 13.39
N VAL A 261 27.69 -24.60 12.97
CA VAL A 261 28.84 -25.44 12.69
C VAL A 261 28.95 -25.63 11.18
N ASP A 262 30.07 -25.24 10.59
CA ASP A 262 30.32 -25.41 9.16
C ASP A 262 31.82 -25.40 8.88
N SER A 263 32.36 -26.53 8.41
CA SER A 263 33.78 -26.67 8.08
C SER A 263 34.23 -25.81 6.90
N GLY A 264 33.29 -25.29 6.09
CA GLY A 264 33.55 -24.41 4.95
C GLY A 264 33.77 -22.95 5.33
N LEU A 265 33.53 -22.56 6.59
CA LEU A 265 33.71 -21.19 7.05
C LEU A 265 35.10 -20.65 6.72
N PRO A 266 35.19 -19.45 6.11
CA PRO A 266 36.46 -18.76 5.93
C PRO A 266 37.12 -18.49 7.28
N LYS A 267 38.46 -18.50 7.29
CA LYS A 267 39.27 -18.23 8.48
C LYS A 267 39.36 -16.72 8.77
N ILE A 268 38.20 -16.11 8.94
CA ILE A 268 37.97 -14.71 9.31
C ILE A 268 37.50 -14.70 10.76
N ASP A 269 37.86 -13.68 11.54
CA ASP A 269 37.18 -13.44 12.81
C ASP A 269 35.82 -12.81 12.52
N TRP A 270 34.77 -13.59 12.75
CA TRP A 270 33.40 -13.18 12.53
C TRP A 270 32.78 -12.47 13.74
N THR A 271 33.50 -12.31 14.85
CA THR A 271 32.93 -11.73 16.07
C THR A 271 32.41 -10.30 15.82
N GLY A 272 31.15 -10.05 16.15
CA GLY A 272 30.48 -8.77 15.90
C GLY A 272 29.87 -8.62 14.49
N ALA A 273 30.15 -9.56 13.59
CA ALA A 273 29.44 -9.68 12.31
C ALA A 273 27.99 -10.12 12.52
N LYS A 274 27.22 -10.20 11.44
CA LYS A 274 25.82 -10.63 11.45
C LYS A 274 25.65 -11.97 10.76
N VAL A 275 24.57 -12.66 11.11
CA VAL A 275 24.10 -13.88 10.45
C VAL A 275 22.69 -13.67 9.94
N HIS A 276 22.43 -14.11 8.71
CA HIS A 276 21.09 -14.31 8.19
C HIS A 276 20.86 -15.81 8.08
N SER A 277 19.81 -16.31 8.74
CA SER A 277 19.50 -17.74 8.83
C SER A 277 18.10 -18.03 8.31
N TRP A 278 17.98 -19.13 7.59
CA TRP A 278 16.74 -19.72 7.16
C TRP A 278 16.83 -21.24 7.34
N GLY A 279 16.24 -21.75 8.42
CA GLY A 279 16.49 -23.10 8.88
C GLY A 279 15.33 -23.70 9.68
N GLY A 280 15.59 -24.81 10.36
CA GLY A 280 14.61 -25.48 11.21
C GLY A 280 13.71 -26.51 10.51
N THR A 281 12.79 -27.12 11.24
CA THR A 281 11.90 -28.16 10.69
C THR A 281 10.79 -27.58 9.82
N ASP A 282 10.51 -26.29 9.96
CA ASP A 282 9.45 -25.57 9.29
C ASP A 282 9.90 -24.12 9.02
N PRO A 283 10.62 -23.90 7.90
CA PRO A 283 11.35 -22.67 7.61
C PRO A 283 10.40 -21.62 6.99
N PHE A 284 9.36 -21.23 7.72
CA PHE A 284 8.31 -20.33 7.22
C PHE A 284 8.71 -18.84 7.19
N SER A 285 9.87 -18.50 7.74
CA SER A 285 10.43 -17.15 7.72
C SER A 285 11.92 -17.15 8.04
N HIS A 286 12.57 -16.02 7.79
CA HIS A 286 13.98 -15.79 8.02
C HIS A 286 14.25 -15.19 9.41
N GLN A 287 15.48 -15.35 9.89
CA GLN A 287 15.95 -14.75 11.14
C GLN A 287 17.32 -14.11 10.94
N THR A 288 17.61 -13.07 11.72
CA THR A 288 18.93 -12.46 11.75
C THR A 288 19.47 -12.40 13.16
N GLY A 289 20.79 -12.42 13.30
CA GLY A 289 21.45 -12.35 14.60
C GLY A 289 22.85 -11.79 14.52
N VAL A 290 23.50 -11.73 15.67
CA VAL A 290 24.88 -11.27 15.82
C VAL A 290 25.79 -12.46 16.10
N ILE A 291 26.97 -12.46 15.52
CA ILE A 291 28.01 -13.44 15.83
C ILE A 291 28.70 -13.06 17.14
N THR A 292 28.61 -13.94 18.14
CA THR A 292 29.14 -13.72 19.49
C THR A 292 30.54 -14.29 19.70
N SER A 293 30.95 -15.25 18.87
CA SER A 293 32.29 -15.83 18.91
C SER A 293 32.64 -16.50 17.58
N SER A 294 33.93 -16.60 17.29
CA SER A 294 34.45 -17.25 16.08
C SER A 294 35.50 -18.31 16.42
N ALA A 295 35.38 -19.49 15.82
CA ALA A 295 36.37 -20.55 15.91
C ALA A 295 36.46 -21.33 14.58
N ASN A 296 37.48 -22.17 14.44
CA ASN A 296 37.66 -22.95 13.21
C ASN A 296 36.47 -23.89 12.98
N GLY A 297 35.70 -23.63 11.92
CA GLY A 297 34.55 -24.42 11.52
C GLY A 297 33.28 -24.19 12.34
N ARG A 298 33.18 -23.11 13.11
CA ARG A 298 31.98 -22.76 13.88
C ARG A 298 31.94 -21.29 14.30
N VAL A 299 30.73 -20.75 14.44
CA VAL A 299 30.48 -19.41 14.98
C VAL A 299 29.38 -19.48 16.04
N GLY A 300 29.60 -18.82 17.18
CA GLY A 300 28.54 -18.60 18.17
C GLY A 300 27.59 -17.52 17.67
N ILE A 301 26.29 -17.69 17.89
CA ILE A 301 25.24 -16.78 17.41
C ILE A 301 24.34 -16.34 18.56
N ASP A 302 23.80 -15.13 18.43
CA ASP A 302 22.68 -14.64 19.21
C ASP A 302 21.61 -14.11 18.25
N MET A 303 20.49 -14.81 18.17
CA MET A 303 19.35 -14.47 17.31
C MET A 303 18.32 -13.58 18.03
N GLY A 304 18.63 -13.10 19.24
CA GLY A 304 17.72 -12.29 20.06
C GLY A 304 16.58 -13.08 20.72
N GLN A 305 16.51 -14.40 20.51
CA GLN A 305 15.50 -15.26 21.09
C GLN A 305 16.04 -16.02 22.31
N THR A 306 15.36 -15.91 23.45
CA THR A 306 15.71 -16.67 24.66
C THR A 306 14.60 -17.67 24.97
N GLY A 307 14.72 -18.90 24.44
CA GLY A 307 13.71 -19.95 24.64
C GLY A 307 13.84 -21.13 23.66
N THR A 308 12.86 -22.04 23.69
CA THR A 308 12.69 -23.06 22.64
C THR A 308 12.05 -22.43 21.41
N CYS A 309 12.82 -22.22 20.36
CA CYS A 309 12.33 -21.96 19.01
C CYS A 309 12.55 -23.25 18.18
N PRO A 310 11.57 -24.16 18.10
CA PRO A 310 11.81 -25.46 17.47
C PRO A 310 11.70 -25.44 15.94
N TYR A 311 10.99 -24.48 15.35
CA TYR A 311 10.50 -24.59 13.97
C TYR A 311 11.39 -23.92 12.92
N ILE A 312 11.88 -22.71 13.19
CA ILE A 312 12.65 -21.87 12.24
C ILE A 312 14.11 -21.67 12.65
N CYS A 313 14.50 -22.20 13.81
CA CYS A 313 15.81 -21.94 14.38
C CYS A 313 16.94 -22.54 13.55
N PRO A 314 18.15 -21.95 13.63
CA PRO A 314 19.34 -22.54 13.04
C PRO A 314 19.48 -24.01 13.46
N SER A 315 19.58 -24.88 12.47
CA SER A 315 19.66 -26.33 12.65
C SER A 315 20.56 -26.93 11.57
N ALA A 316 21.07 -28.14 11.80
CA ALA A 316 21.76 -28.88 10.76
C ALA A 316 20.89 -28.97 9.48
N GLY A 317 21.50 -28.70 8.33
CA GLY A 317 20.84 -28.62 7.04
C GLY A 317 20.16 -27.28 6.72
N GLY A 318 20.07 -26.35 7.68
CA GLY A 318 19.56 -25.00 7.46
C GLY A 318 20.47 -24.15 6.58
N TYR A 319 19.89 -23.19 5.87
CA TYR A 319 20.60 -22.23 5.04
C TYR A 319 21.00 -20.99 5.82
N TYR A 320 22.17 -20.44 5.54
CA TYR A 320 22.61 -19.18 6.15
C TYR A 320 23.66 -18.47 5.30
N TYR A 321 23.88 -17.19 5.60
CA TYR A 321 25.07 -16.44 5.19
C TYR A 321 25.51 -15.50 6.30
N LEU A 322 26.78 -15.13 6.30
CA LEU A 322 27.39 -14.19 7.24
C LEU A 322 27.75 -12.90 6.52
N TYR A 323 27.59 -11.75 7.18
CA TYR A 323 27.84 -10.43 6.58
C TYR A 323 28.24 -9.42 7.65
N GLY A 324 28.64 -8.21 7.25
CA GLY A 324 29.05 -7.16 8.19
C GLY A 324 30.45 -7.36 8.77
N SER A 325 31.37 -7.93 7.98
CA SER A 325 32.79 -8.01 8.33
C SER A 325 33.66 -7.55 7.16
N LEU A 326 34.63 -6.67 7.42
CA LEU A 326 35.62 -6.28 6.41
C LEU A 326 36.39 -7.48 5.86
N GLY A 327 36.58 -8.53 6.68
CA GLY A 327 37.25 -9.75 6.23
C GLY A 327 36.50 -10.50 5.13
N ALA A 328 35.18 -10.29 5.01
CA ALA A 328 34.34 -10.88 3.98
C ALA A 328 34.34 -10.08 2.68
N LEU A 329 35.00 -8.91 2.62
CA LEU A 329 35.10 -8.11 1.40
C LEU A 329 36.18 -8.70 0.49
N ASP A 330 35.80 -9.63 -0.37
CA ASP A 330 36.75 -10.38 -1.20
C ASP A 330 36.29 -10.63 -2.65
N ALA A 331 35.09 -10.17 -3.03
CA ALA A 331 34.63 -10.15 -4.42
C ALA A 331 34.29 -8.74 -4.93
N GLU A 332 34.32 -8.58 -6.26
CA GLU A 332 33.80 -7.38 -6.91
C GLU A 332 32.31 -7.19 -6.57
N ARG A 333 31.86 -5.92 -6.57
CA ARG A 333 30.49 -5.49 -6.23
C ARG A 333 30.16 -5.57 -4.73
N GLU A 334 31.12 -5.94 -3.89
CA GLU A 334 30.94 -5.95 -2.43
C GLU A 334 31.41 -4.68 -1.76
N TRP A 335 30.72 -4.27 -0.69
CA TRP A 335 31.09 -3.15 0.16
C TRP A 335 30.98 -3.46 1.65
N PHE A 336 31.74 -2.74 2.48
CA PHE A 336 31.66 -2.82 3.94
C PHE A 336 31.79 -1.42 4.54
N TYR A 337 30.98 -1.10 5.55
CA TYR A 337 31.06 0.17 6.25
C TYR A 337 31.53 0.00 7.70
N ASP A 338 32.67 0.61 8.02
CA ASP A 338 33.14 0.78 9.38
C ASP A 338 32.52 2.06 9.96
N SER A 339 31.42 1.89 10.69
CA SER A 339 30.71 3.02 11.34
C SER A 339 31.56 3.70 12.41
N SER A 340 32.46 2.97 13.08
CA SER A 340 33.35 3.51 14.12
C SER A 340 34.40 4.45 13.53
N ALA A 341 34.84 4.18 12.30
CA ALA A 341 35.80 4.98 11.56
C ALA A 341 35.15 5.89 10.50
N SER A 342 33.83 5.85 10.33
CA SER A 342 33.11 6.52 9.22
C SER A 342 33.75 6.26 7.86
N THR A 343 34.14 5.01 7.62
CA THR A 343 34.91 4.60 6.44
C THR A 343 34.16 3.53 5.66
N LEU A 344 33.84 3.81 4.40
CA LEU A 344 33.27 2.86 3.46
C LEU A 344 34.41 2.21 2.64
N TYR A 345 34.43 0.89 2.62
CA TYR A 345 35.31 0.07 1.79
C TYR A 345 34.48 -0.54 0.65
N PHE A 346 35.04 -0.56 -0.55
CA PHE A 346 34.33 -1.03 -1.74
C PHE A 346 35.29 -1.67 -2.74
N MET A 347 34.94 -2.85 -3.23
CA MET A 347 35.59 -3.47 -4.38
C MET A 347 34.71 -3.24 -5.62
N ALA A 348 35.01 -2.18 -6.36
CA ALA A 348 34.19 -1.79 -7.51
C ALA A 348 34.18 -2.84 -8.64
N PRO A 349 33.11 -2.91 -9.44
CA PRO A 349 33.07 -3.73 -10.65
C PRO A 349 34.30 -3.48 -11.54
N GLY A 350 34.97 -4.56 -11.97
CA GLY A 350 36.20 -4.51 -12.76
C GLY A 350 37.45 -4.04 -11.99
N GLY A 351 37.38 -3.91 -10.66
CA GLY A 351 38.49 -3.51 -9.79
C GLY A 351 39.00 -2.09 -10.04
N VAL A 352 38.20 -1.23 -10.68
CA VAL A 352 38.59 0.13 -11.05
C VAL A 352 38.48 1.10 -9.88
N ASN A 353 39.09 2.29 -10.03
CA ASN A 353 38.87 3.36 -9.06
C ASN A 353 37.38 3.79 -9.08
N PRO A 354 36.67 3.75 -7.94
CA PRO A 354 35.26 4.10 -7.90
C PRO A 354 34.96 5.57 -8.26
N ASP A 355 35.93 6.49 -8.19
CA ASP A 355 35.75 7.86 -8.71
C ASP A 355 35.53 7.93 -10.23
N SER A 356 35.84 6.86 -10.97
CA SER A 356 35.52 6.73 -12.40
C SER A 356 34.09 6.23 -12.69
N LEU A 357 33.34 5.89 -11.64
CA LEU A 357 31.99 5.35 -11.72
C LEU A 357 30.96 6.31 -11.09
N ASP A 358 29.68 6.07 -11.36
CA ASP A 358 28.58 6.71 -10.64
C ASP A 358 28.29 5.96 -9.34
N VAL A 359 29.11 6.19 -8.31
CA VAL A 359 28.93 5.58 -6.99
C VAL A 359 28.08 6.48 -6.10
N ARG A 360 26.98 5.94 -5.58
CA ARG A 360 26.05 6.67 -4.71
C ARG A 360 25.64 5.83 -3.50
N SER A 361 25.41 6.44 -2.35
CA SER A 361 24.88 5.76 -1.15
C SER A 361 23.50 6.31 -0.78
N LYS A 362 22.55 5.45 -0.40
CA LYS A 362 21.22 5.88 0.09
C LYS A 362 21.38 6.76 1.34
N VAL A 363 20.64 7.86 1.39
CA VAL A 363 20.65 8.84 2.49
C VAL A 363 19.22 9.17 2.94
N ARG A 364 18.29 9.31 2.00
CA ARG A 364 16.91 9.74 2.28
C ARG A 364 15.93 8.58 2.07
N PRO A 365 15.13 8.20 3.07
CA PRO A 365 14.13 7.16 2.90
C PRO A 365 12.96 7.61 2.02
N TYR A 366 12.62 8.90 2.02
CA TYR A 366 11.44 9.42 1.33
C TYR A 366 11.77 10.55 0.36
N ALA A 367 11.21 10.47 -0.85
CA ALA A 367 11.17 11.56 -1.82
C ALA A 367 9.96 12.47 -1.55
N PHE A 368 8.83 11.90 -1.12
CA PHE A 368 7.64 12.64 -0.72
C PHE A 368 7.20 12.20 0.68
N ASP A 369 7.08 13.17 1.58
CA ASP A 369 6.51 12.99 2.91
C ASP A 369 5.14 13.68 2.93
N LEU A 370 4.10 12.86 2.77
CA LEU A 370 2.70 13.24 2.62
C LEU A 370 1.90 13.04 3.90
N ARG A 371 2.58 12.83 5.04
CA ARG A 371 1.94 12.70 6.35
C ARG A 371 1.13 13.95 6.69
N GLY A 372 -0.12 13.73 7.08
CA GLY A 372 -1.13 14.74 7.36
C GLY A 372 -1.56 15.56 6.15
N LYS A 373 -1.23 15.15 4.92
CA LYS A 373 -1.57 15.90 3.70
C LYS A 373 -2.86 15.45 3.09
N THR A 374 -3.55 16.37 2.43
CA THR A 374 -4.81 16.08 1.75
C THR A 374 -4.87 16.62 0.33
N GLU A 375 -5.56 15.89 -0.54
CA GLU A 375 -5.86 16.28 -1.93
C GLU A 375 -4.59 16.57 -2.78
N ILE A 376 -3.45 15.97 -2.41
CA ILE A 376 -2.21 16.04 -3.20
C ILE A 376 -2.31 15.13 -4.41
N THR A 377 -1.79 15.55 -5.56
CA THR A 377 -1.52 14.65 -6.69
C THR A 377 -0.04 14.66 -7.03
N VAL A 378 0.63 13.51 -7.00
CA VAL A 378 2.00 13.32 -7.48
C VAL A 378 1.98 12.40 -8.69
N SER A 379 2.53 12.84 -9.83
CA SER A 379 2.49 12.02 -11.04
C SER A 379 3.65 12.15 -12.01
N ASN A 380 3.85 11.12 -12.84
CA ASN A 380 4.83 11.07 -13.94
C ASN A 380 6.30 11.25 -13.48
N ILE A 381 6.63 10.84 -12.26
CA ILE A 381 7.97 11.02 -11.67
C ILE A 381 8.58 9.65 -11.35
N ARG A 382 9.90 9.55 -11.50
CA ARG A 382 10.69 8.39 -11.09
C ARG A 382 11.28 8.63 -9.71
N LEU A 383 11.21 7.63 -8.84
CA LEU A 383 11.90 7.62 -7.55
C LEU A 383 12.98 6.56 -7.59
N PHE A 384 14.19 6.92 -7.15
CA PHE A 384 15.30 6.00 -6.97
C PHE A 384 15.78 6.06 -5.53
N ALA A 385 16.06 4.90 -4.92
CA ALA A 385 16.57 4.79 -3.56
C ALA A 385 15.76 5.59 -2.52
N SER A 386 14.46 5.76 -2.73
CA SER A 386 13.54 6.52 -1.88
C SER A 386 12.09 6.14 -2.16
N SER A 387 11.21 6.46 -1.22
CA SER A 387 9.78 6.11 -1.28
C SER A 387 8.86 7.30 -0.98
N ILE A 388 7.57 7.01 -0.77
CA ILE A 388 6.52 7.95 -0.39
C ILE A 388 5.89 7.45 0.90
N VAL A 389 5.62 8.36 1.84
CA VAL A 389 4.97 8.03 3.11
C VAL A 389 3.72 8.88 3.36
N MET A 390 2.67 8.22 3.83
CA MET A 390 1.44 8.80 4.38
C MET A 390 1.27 8.33 5.84
N ASP A 391 0.33 8.93 6.57
CA ASP A 391 -0.08 8.55 7.94
C ASP A 391 -1.61 8.56 8.07
N GLU A 392 -2.12 8.23 9.25
CA GLU A 392 -3.56 8.12 9.53
C GLU A 392 -4.35 9.41 9.31
N HIS A 393 -3.67 10.57 9.22
CA HIS A 393 -4.28 11.89 9.00
C HIS A 393 -4.29 12.29 7.52
N SER A 394 -3.67 11.50 6.66
CA SER A 394 -3.58 11.74 5.22
C SER A 394 -4.90 11.40 4.55
N SER A 395 -5.32 12.15 3.53
CA SER A 395 -6.56 11.80 2.82
C SER A 395 -6.66 12.28 1.38
N LYS A 396 -7.31 11.49 0.52
CA LYS A 396 -7.56 11.85 -0.89
C LYS A 396 -6.29 12.19 -1.69
N ASN A 397 -5.13 11.70 -1.28
CA ASN A 397 -3.91 11.87 -2.03
C ASN A 397 -3.89 10.88 -3.20
N THR A 398 -3.39 11.31 -4.36
CA THR A 398 -3.27 10.49 -5.56
C THR A 398 -1.81 10.39 -5.97
N ILE A 399 -1.30 9.17 -6.03
CA ILE A 399 0.01 8.80 -6.58
C ILE A 399 -0.25 8.09 -7.91
N ASP A 400 0.22 8.65 -9.02
CA ASP A 400 -0.16 8.16 -10.35
C ASP A 400 1.01 8.13 -11.35
N ARG A 401 1.12 7.06 -12.15
CA ARG A 401 2.16 6.96 -13.20
C ARG A 401 3.59 7.13 -12.67
N MET A 402 3.85 6.57 -11.49
CA MET A 402 5.17 6.61 -10.86
C MET A 402 6.02 5.40 -11.28
N THR A 403 7.33 5.56 -11.24
CA THR A 403 8.27 4.42 -11.25
C THR A 403 9.14 4.51 -10.00
N VAL A 404 8.97 3.59 -9.07
CA VAL A 404 9.67 3.59 -7.77
C VAL A 404 10.59 2.38 -7.72
N THR A 405 11.89 2.63 -7.60
CA THR A 405 12.93 1.59 -7.58
C THR A 405 13.77 1.73 -6.31
N TYR A 406 13.97 0.63 -5.59
CA TYR A 406 14.61 0.61 -4.27
C TYR A 406 13.92 1.51 -3.23
N PRO A 407 12.60 1.36 -3.00
CA PRO A 407 11.87 2.19 -2.04
C PRO A 407 12.43 2.04 -0.62
N SER A 408 12.68 0.79 -0.19
CA SER A 408 13.08 0.46 1.18
C SER A 408 14.17 -0.62 1.19
N HIS A 409 15.03 -0.54 2.20
CA HIS A 409 16.09 -1.51 2.47
C HIS A 409 16.29 -1.68 3.97
N PHE A 410 16.62 -2.89 4.37
CA PHE A 410 17.08 -3.30 5.70
C PHE A 410 17.74 -4.68 5.56
N THR A 411 18.55 -5.07 6.53
CA THR A 411 19.25 -6.37 6.54
C THR A 411 19.02 -7.16 7.82
N SER A 412 18.40 -6.54 8.83
CA SER A 412 18.20 -7.08 10.16
C SER A 412 16.71 -7.23 10.45
N LEU A 413 16.37 -8.31 11.14
CA LEU A 413 15.06 -8.64 11.69
C LEU A 413 15.18 -8.72 13.21
N PRO A 414 15.34 -7.59 13.91
CA PRO A 414 15.48 -7.57 15.35
C PRO A 414 14.19 -8.04 16.03
N VAL A 415 14.33 -8.69 17.17
CA VAL A 415 13.19 -8.96 18.06
C VAL A 415 12.69 -7.64 18.65
N ALA A 416 11.38 -7.44 18.69
CA ALA A 416 10.79 -6.22 19.20
C ALA A 416 11.09 -6.02 20.70
N ALA A 417 11.23 -4.77 21.13
CA ALA A 417 11.63 -4.44 22.50
C ALA A 417 10.61 -4.90 23.56
N ASP A 418 9.34 -5.04 23.19
CA ASP A 418 8.24 -5.53 24.02
C ASP A 418 8.08 -7.05 24.01
N ASP A 419 8.86 -7.75 23.18
CA ASP A 419 9.02 -9.21 23.19
C ASP A 419 10.48 -9.57 23.48
N PRO A 420 11.05 -9.22 24.65
CA PRO A 420 12.49 -9.28 24.94
C PRO A 420 13.12 -10.68 24.85
N ASN A 421 12.31 -11.73 24.65
CA ASN A 421 12.74 -13.11 24.50
C ASN A 421 12.35 -13.73 23.14
N GLY A 422 11.70 -12.97 22.24
CA GLY A 422 11.23 -13.46 20.94
C GLY A 422 10.14 -14.52 21.03
N SER A 423 9.46 -14.60 22.18
CA SER A 423 8.50 -15.65 22.54
C SER A 423 7.20 -15.57 21.74
N ASN A 424 6.89 -14.39 21.18
CA ASN A 424 5.72 -14.14 20.35
C ASN A 424 6.08 -14.00 18.87
N PHE A 425 7.33 -14.28 18.50
CA PHE A 425 7.83 -14.13 17.13
C PHE A 425 7.65 -12.72 16.53
N SER A 426 7.79 -11.68 17.36
CA SER A 426 7.63 -10.28 16.93
C SER A 426 8.50 -9.86 15.72
N PHE A 427 9.67 -10.48 15.56
CA PHE A 427 10.58 -10.22 14.45
C PHE A 427 10.00 -10.59 13.07
N LEU A 428 8.94 -11.40 13.01
CA LEU A 428 8.30 -11.80 11.76
C LEU A 428 7.70 -10.59 11.03
N GLN A 429 7.01 -9.74 11.79
CA GLN A 429 6.25 -8.58 11.28
C GLN A 429 7.07 -7.31 11.18
N VAL A 430 8.37 -7.39 11.48
CA VAL A 430 9.29 -6.28 11.31
C VAL A 430 9.22 -5.81 9.86
N HIS A 431 9.01 -4.52 9.68
CA HIS A 431 8.97 -3.87 8.38
C HIS A 431 7.78 -4.19 7.45
N GLU A 432 6.68 -4.78 7.94
CA GLU A 432 5.45 -4.91 7.14
C GLU A 432 4.80 -3.54 6.85
N ALA A 433 4.60 -2.71 7.90
CA ALA A 433 3.86 -1.45 7.80
C ALA A 433 4.72 -0.21 7.46
N ASP A 434 6.06 -0.31 7.50
CA ASP A 434 6.97 0.86 7.38
C ASP A 434 7.87 0.83 6.12
N THR A 435 7.58 -0.07 5.17
CA THR A 435 8.35 -0.18 3.92
C THR A 435 7.49 -0.14 2.66
N GLY A 436 8.15 0.01 1.51
CA GLY A 436 7.47 0.23 0.25
C GLY A 436 6.87 1.63 0.19
N ILE A 437 5.82 1.80 -0.61
CA ILE A 437 4.97 2.99 -0.58
C ILE A 437 3.96 2.80 0.54
N ILE A 438 3.92 3.72 1.52
CA ILE A 438 2.99 3.64 2.64
C ILE A 438 1.73 4.44 2.32
N LEU A 439 0.60 3.74 2.19
CA LEU A 439 -0.75 4.30 2.00
C LEU A 439 -1.58 4.11 3.27
N ASP A 440 -1.48 5.11 4.15
CA ASP A 440 -2.29 5.22 5.36
C ASP A 440 -3.26 6.41 5.24
N GLY A 441 -4.27 6.46 6.11
CA GLY A 441 -5.32 7.47 6.13
C GLY A 441 -6.52 7.09 5.27
N THR A 442 -7.25 8.08 4.73
CA THR A 442 -8.57 7.85 4.11
C THR A 442 -8.65 8.23 2.64
N ASP A 443 -9.23 7.35 1.81
CA ASP A 443 -9.54 7.61 0.39
C ASP A 443 -8.32 7.99 -0.47
N ASN A 444 -7.11 7.52 -0.14
CA ASN A 444 -5.93 7.74 -0.98
C ASN A 444 -5.87 6.73 -2.14
N MET A 445 -5.17 7.09 -3.21
CA MET A 445 -5.07 6.27 -4.41
C MET A 445 -3.63 6.13 -4.88
N LEU A 446 -3.22 4.89 -5.17
CA LEU A 446 -2.02 4.57 -5.94
C LEU A 446 -2.44 3.91 -7.25
N ALA A 447 -2.14 4.56 -8.36
CA ALA A 447 -2.58 4.13 -9.68
C ALA A 447 -1.46 4.08 -10.72
N ASN A 448 -1.59 3.17 -11.69
CA ASN A 448 -0.80 3.16 -12.92
C ASN A 448 0.72 3.19 -12.71
N SER A 449 1.22 2.65 -11.60
CA SER A 449 2.61 2.82 -11.17
C SER A 449 3.40 1.51 -11.16
N ILE A 450 4.72 1.62 -11.19
CA ILE A 450 5.65 0.50 -11.06
C ILE A 450 6.39 0.64 -9.74
N VAL A 451 6.43 -0.41 -8.93
CA VAL A 451 7.22 -0.51 -7.70
C VAL A 451 8.14 -1.71 -7.79
N SER A 452 9.45 -1.53 -7.54
CA SER A 452 10.41 -2.62 -7.66
C SER A 452 11.55 -2.56 -6.64
N PHE A 453 12.03 -3.74 -6.23
CA PHE A 453 13.22 -3.92 -5.39
C PHE A 453 13.08 -3.36 -3.96
N SER A 454 12.07 -3.80 -3.22
CA SER A 454 11.93 -3.49 -1.79
C SER A 454 12.44 -4.64 -0.91
N ALA A 455 13.18 -4.33 0.16
CA ALA A 455 13.59 -5.33 1.15
C ALA A 455 12.39 -5.94 1.89
N GLY A 456 11.39 -5.10 2.17
CA GLY A 456 10.11 -5.47 2.77
C GLY A 456 8.98 -5.29 1.77
N ALA A 457 7.90 -4.66 2.20
CA ALA A 457 6.67 -4.51 1.45
C ALA A 457 6.91 -3.75 0.14
N GLY A 458 6.17 -4.12 -0.91
CA GLY A 458 6.05 -3.25 -2.08
C GLY A 458 5.18 -2.03 -1.76
N ILE A 459 4.04 -2.29 -1.14
CA ILE A 459 3.06 -1.29 -0.70
C ILE A 459 2.53 -1.74 0.66
N ALA A 460 2.51 -0.84 1.65
CA ALA A 460 1.79 -1.01 2.91
C ALA A 460 0.47 -0.23 2.85
N VAL A 461 -0.65 -0.86 3.20
CA VAL A 461 -2.00 -0.28 3.14
C VAL A 461 -2.65 -0.40 4.51
N GLU A 462 -2.54 0.66 5.31
CA GLU A 462 -2.93 0.67 6.74
C GLU A 462 -4.27 1.39 6.97
N GLY A 463 -4.71 2.19 5.98
CA GLY A 463 -5.84 3.11 6.14
C GLY A 463 -7.19 2.54 5.71
N THR A 464 -8.16 3.43 5.46
CA THR A 464 -9.51 3.06 5.01
C THR A 464 -9.92 3.67 3.68
N GLY A 465 -10.64 2.92 2.86
CA GLY A 465 -11.16 3.41 1.57
C GLY A 465 -10.06 3.67 0.52
N ASN A 466 -8.82 3.23 0.76
CA ASN A 466 -7.73 3.44 -0.16
C ASN A 466 -7.87 2.54 -1.39
N THR A 467 -7.37 3.02 -2.54
CA THR A 467 -7.45 2.32 -3.82
C THR A 467 -6.08 2.09 -4.41
N ILE A 468 -5.71 0.82 -4.60
CA ILE A 468 -4.47 0.40 -5.25
C ILE A 468 -4.90 -0.20 -6.59
N VAL A 469 -4.65 0.51 -7.70
CA VAL A 469 -5.21 0.14 -9.01
C VAL A 469 -4.23 0.17 -10.18
N ASN A 470 -4.20 -0.91 -10.98
CA ASN A 470 -3.41 -0.97 -12.21
C ASN A 470 -1.90 -0.71 -12.00
N ASN A 471 -1.33 -1.27 -10.93
CA ASN A 471 0.10 -1.17 -10.63
C ASN A 471 0.84 -2.46 -11.00
N LEU A 472 2.14 -2.34 -11.28
CA LEU A 472 3.08 -3.45 -11.36
C LEU A 472 4.01 -3.42 -10.14
N ILE A 473 3.89 -4.40 -9.25
CA ILE A 473 4.73 -4.54 -8.06
C ILE A 473 5.58 -5.80 -8.24
N GLN A 474 6.90 -5.66 -8.18
CA GLN A 474 7.78 -6.81 -8.46
C GLN A 474 9.11 -6.81 -7.72
N ASN A 475 9.65 -8.00 -7.47
CA ASN A 475 10.95 -8.19 -6.83
C ASN A 475 10.99 -7.52 -5.45
N VAL A 476 10.05 -7.86 -4.57
CA VAL A 476 9.92 -7.28 -3.23
C VAL A 476 9.98 -8.34 -2.13
N GLY A 477 10.17 -7.94 -0.87
CA GLY A 477 10.34 -8.87 0.25
C GLY A 477 11.63 -9.68 0.16
N TYR A 478 12.69 -9.16 -0.46
CA TYR A 478 13.93 -9.93 -0.67
C TYR A 478 14.70 -10.27 0.61
N VAL A 479 14.27 -9.76 1.78
CA VAL A 479 14.80 -10.21 3.07
C VAL A 479 14.16 -11.53 3.53
N GLY A 480 12.95 -11.87 3.05
CA GLY A 480 12.26 -13.13 3.36
C GLY A 480 11.58 -13.19 4.74
N ASN A 481 11.27 -12.03 5.33
CA ASN A 481 10.37 -11.93 6.49
C ASN A 481 8.90 -11.99 6.03
N TYR A 482 7.94 -11.57 6.87
CA TYR A 482 6.52 -11.63 6.52
C TYR A 482 6.06 -10.58 5.51
N ALA A 483 6.88 -9.58 5.22
CA ALA A 483 6.54 -8.54 4.25
C ALA A 483 6.23 -9.11 2.85
N SER A 484 5.26 -8.48 2.17
CA SER A 484 4.65 -9.00 0.93
C SER A 484 4.75 -8.04 -0.25
N GLY A 485 4.22 -8.47 -1.40
CA GLY A 485 3.89 -7.54 -2.49
C GLY A 485 3.06 -6.35 -2.00
N ILE A 486 1.95 -6.68 -1.34
CA ILE A 486 1.03 -5.74 -0.71
C ILE A 486 0.76 -6.25 0.71
N ASP A 487 1.10 -5.44 1.71
CA ASP A 487 0.72 -5.66 3.10
C ASP A 487 -0.57 -4.87 3.34
N LEU A 488 -1.68 -5.58 3.58
CA LEU A 488 -3.01 -5.00 3.77
C LEU A 488 -3.39 -5.19 5.26
N ASP A 489 -3.48 -4.06 5.95
CA ASP A 489 -3.85 -3.94 7.37
C ASP A 489 -4.73 -2.69 7.60
N GLY A 490 -5.85 -2.60 6.88
CA GLY A 490 -6.79 -1.48 6.88
C GLY A 490 -8.27 -1.90 6.79
N GLU A 491 -9.17 -1.00 6.36
CA GLU A 491 -10.58 -1.40 6.14
C GLU A 491 -11.21 -0.76 4.89
N ASN A 492 -12.08 -1.50 4.20
CA ASN A 492 -12.81 -1.03 3.02
C ASN A 492 -11.90 -0.57 1.87
N ASN A 493 -10.70 -1.13 1.74
CA ASN A 493 -9.79 -0.79 0.65
C ASN A 493 -10.12 -1.59 -0.62
N SER A 494 -9.56 -1.15 -1.73
CA SER A 494 -9.75 -1.74 -3.05
C SER A 494 -8.41 -2.04 -3.70
N ILE A 495 -8.10 -3.33 -3.87
CA ILE A 495 -6.91 -3.84 -4.54
C ILE A 495 -7.33 -4.40 -5.90
N LEU A 496 -7.26 -3.56 -6.93
CA LEU A 496 -7.90 -3.84 -8.22
C LEU A 496 -6.95 -3.81 -9.40
N TYR A 497 -7.03 -4.78 -10.30
CA TYR A 497 -6.29 -4.75 -11.56
C TYR A 497 -4.77 -4.64 -11.41
N ASN A 498 -4.16 -5.08 -10.31
CA ASN A 498 -2.71 -5.02 -10.13
C ASN A 498 -2.04 -6.29 -10.67
N THR A 499 -0.76 -6.17 -11.03
CA THR A 499 0.13 -7.32 -11.22
C THR A 499 1.17 -7.30 -10.10
N VAL A 500 1.24 -8.38 -9.34
CA VAL A 500 2.26 -8.57 -8.30
C VAL A 500 3.07 -9.82 -8.64
N SER A 501 4.39 -9.70 -8.71
CA SER A 501 5.24 -10.84 -9.03
C SER A 501 6.58 -10.86 -8.32
N ASN A 502 7.17 -12.05 -8.21
CA ASN A 502 8.48 -12.25 -7.60
C ASN A 502 8.57 -11.65 -6.19
N SER A 503 7.73 -12.12 -5.28
CA SER A 503 7.80 -11.73 -3.88
C SER A 503 8.55 -12.78 -3.06
N GLY A 504 9.30 -12.33 -2.04
CA GLY A 504 10.06 -13.22 -1.18
C GLY A 504 9.15 -14.17 -0.40
N ARG A 505 8.00 -13.65 0.07
CA ARG A 505 6.97 -14.43 0.76
C ARG A 505 5.62 -14.29 0.08
N HIS A 506 4.69 -13.50 0.59
CA HIS A 506 3.35 -13.41 -0.02
C HIS A 506 3.35 -12.40 -1.15
N ALA A 507 2.45 -12.56 -2.11
CA ALA A 507 2.14 -11.45 -3.01
C ALA A 507 1.16 -10.48 -2.33
N LEU A 508 0.27 -10.99 -1.48
CA LEU A 508 -0.62 -10.19 -0.64
C LEU A 508 -0.86 -10.89 0.70
N ILE A 509 -0.70 -10.17 1.81
CA ILE A 509 -1.12 -10.60 3.15
C ILE A 509 -2.30 -9.73 3.63
N VAL A 510 -3.24 -10.35 4.34
CA VAL A 510 -4.42 -9.68 4.94
C VAL A 510 -4.38 -9.87 6.46
N SER A 511 -4.24 -8.79 7.23
CA SER A 511 -3.86 -8.82 8.66
C SER A 511 -4.87 -8.24 9.67
N GLY A 512 -5.92 -7.51 9.26
CA GLY A 512 -6.88 -6.90 10.21
C GLY A 512 -8.30 -6.61 9.70
N ASP A 513 -8.59 -6.94 8.44
CA ASP A 513 -9.40 -6.03 7.61
C ASP A 513 -10.80 -6.52 7.30
N GLN A 514 -11.76 -5.60 7.18
CA GLN A 514 -13.13 -5.90 6.77
C GLN A 514 -13.51 -5.19 5.48
N ASN A 515 -14.37 -5.85 4.71
CA ASN A 515 -14.93 -5.35 3.45
C ASN A 515 -13.88 -4.98 2.39
N GLU A 516 -12.75 -5.70 2.37
CA GLU A 516 -11.73 -5.52 1.34
C GLU A 516 -12.21 -6.06 -0.02
N ASP A 517 -11.98 -5.30 -1.09
CA ASP A 517 -12.25 -5.70 -2.46
C ASP A 517 -10.94 -6.05 -3.18
N ILE A 518 -10.61 -7.34 -3.24
CA ILE A 518 -9.38 -7.85 -3.83
C ILE A 518 -9.73 -8.55 -5.14
N GLY A 519 -9.72 -7.80 -6.25
CA GLY A 519 -10.20 -8.36 -7.50
C GLY A 519 -9.54 -7.93 -8.80
N PHE A 520 -9.65 -8.81 -9.78
CA PHE A 520 -9.07 -8.61 -11.11
C PHE A 520 -7.55 -8.44 -11.11
N ASN A 521 -6.83 -8.96 -10.13
CA ASN A 521 -5.37 -8.90 -10.06
C ASN A 521 -4.71 -10.14 -10.66
N ASN A 522 -3.41 -10.04 -10.93
CA ASN A 522 -2.55 -11.14 -11.34
C ASN A 522 -1.41 -11.29 -10.33
N PHE A 523 -1.45 -12.36 -9.54
CA PHE A 523 -0.45 -12.68 -8.52
C PHE A 523 0.31 -13.92 -8.95
N PHE A 524 1.64 -13.83 -9.07
CA PHE A 524 2.44 -15.00 -9.42
C PHE A 524 3.90 -14.95 -8.98
N ASN A 525 4.54 -16.13 -8.89
CA ASN A 525 5.91 -16.27 -8.40
C ASN A 525 6.10 -15.66 -6.99
N GLY A 526 5.14 -15.79 -6.09
CA GLY A 526 5.38 -15.60 -4.66
C GLY A 526 6.01 -16.82 -4.01
N MET A 527 6.38 -16.66 -2.74
CA MET A 527 7.02 -17.63 -1.84
C MET A 527 8.47 -17.98 -2.21
N LEU A 528 9.14 -17.15 -3.01
CA LEU A 528 10.46 -17.46 -3.58
C LEU A 528 11.54 -17.75 -2.53
N LEU A 529 11.45 -17.09 -1.38
CA LEU A 529 12.37 -17.15 -0.25
C LEU A 529 11.71 -17.72 1.01
N SER A 530 10.55 -18.38 0.93
CA SER A 530 9.85 -18.86 2.12
C SER A 530 9.23 -20.24 1.93
N ARG A 531 8.76 -20.83 3.02
CA ARG A 531 7.79 -21.94 3.07
C ARG A 531 6.60 -21.56 3.93
N ASP A 532 5.64 -22.47 4.02
CA ASP A 532 4.44 -22.38 4.85
C ASP A 532 3.70 -21.04 4.73
N GLY A 533 2.97 -20.91 3.63
CA GLY A 533 2.26 -19.68 3.32
C GLY A 533 1.47 -19.80 2.02
N ALA A 534 1.12 -18.64 1.47
CA ALA A 534 0.40 -18.55 0.21
C ALA A 534 0.75 -17.29 -0.59
N GLU A 535 0.36 -17.27 -1.86
CA GLU A 535 0.38 -16.09 -2.72
C GLU A 535 -0.54 -14.99 -2.14
N ILE A 536 -1.78 -15.35 -1.81
CA ILE A 536 -2.71 -14.54 -1.01
C ILE A 536 -2.91 -15.24 0.34
N TYR A 537 -2.48 -14.62 1.42
CA TYR A 537 -2.40 -15.25 2.73
C TYR A 537 -3.16 -14.50 3.82
N ALA A 538 -3.86 -15.25 4.67
CA ALA A 538 -4.40 -14.77 5.93
C ALA A 538 -4.20 -15.86 7.00
N CYS A 539 -3.72 -15.49 8.18
CA CYS A 539 -3.39 -16.44 9.24
C CYS A 539 -4.06 -16.12 10.57
N CYS A 540 -3.99 -17.11 11.45
CA CYS A 540 -3.85 -16.87 12.87
C CYS A 540 -5.14 -16.32 13.49
N ARG A 541 -6.27 -16.87 13.02
CA ARG A 541 -7.64 -16.53 13.42
C ARG A 541 -8.11 -15.16 12.92
N GLN A 542 -7.51 -14.65 11.84
CA GLN A 542 -7.96 -13.42 11.19
C GLN A 542 -9.43 -13.50 10.79
N GLN A 543 -10.22 -12.46 11.09
CA GLN A 543 -11.66 -12.41 10.80
C GLN A 543 -12.02 -11.27 9.85
N ALA A 544 -11.97 -11.55 8.55
CA ALA A 544 -12.14 -10.56 7.50
C ALA A 544 -13.57 -10.55 6.92
N SER A 545 -14.57 -10.26 7.76
CA SER A 545 -15.96 -10.27 7.31
C SER A 545 -16.22 -9.26 6.20
N GLY A 546 -16.90 -9.69 5.14
CA GLY A 546 -17.22 -8.84 3.98
C GLY A 546 -16.11 -8.75 2.94
N THR A 547 -14.89 -9.20 3.27
CA THR A 547 -13.76 -9.24 2.34
C THR A 547 -13.99 -10.26 1.23
N ARG A 548 -13.77 -9.82 -0.01
CA ARG A 548 -13.97 -10.63 -1.21
C ARG A 548 -12.71 -10.68 -2.06
N ILE A 549 -12.24 -11.90 -2.32
CA ILE A 549 -11.12 -12.20 -3.22
C ILE A 549 -11.70 -12.76 -4.50
N HIS A 550 -11.68 -12.01 -5.59
CA HIS A 550 -12.39 -12.41 -6.80
C HIS A 550 -11.79 -12.06 -8.16
N HIS A 551 -12.06 -12.88 -9.16
CA HIS A 551 -11.62 -12.61 -10.53
C HIS A 551 -10.10 -12.44 -10.67
N ASN A 552 -9.32 -13.03 -9.77
CA ASN A 552 -7.86 -12.95 -9.83
C ASN A 552 -7.27 -14.14 -10.60
N TRP A 553 -6.12 -13.91 -11.22
CA TRP A 553 -5.18 -14.95 -11.66
C TRP A 553 -4.14 -15.17 -10.56
N ILE A 554 -3.97 -16.41 -10.12
CA ILE A 554 -3.09 -16.77 -9.00
C ILE A 554 -2.28 -18.01 -9.38
N HIS A 555 -0.99 -17.87 -9.63
CA HIS A 555 -0.23 -18.97 -10.23
C HIS A 555 1.27 -18.98 -9.93
N ASP A 556 1.92 -20.10 -10.27
CA ASP A 556 3.36 -20.30 -10.15
C ASP A 556 3.91 -20.06 -8.72
N THR A 557 3.09 -20.26 -7.67
CA THR A 557 3.53 -20.14 -6.27
C THR A 557 4.58 -21.21 -5.98
N LYS A 558 5.81 -20.80 -5.67
CA LYS A 558 6.93 -21.72 -5.50
C LYS A 558 8.06 -21.10 -4.71
N ALA A 559 8.93 -21.95 -4.22
CA ALA A 559 10.23 -21.54 -3.75
C ALA A 559 11.31 -21.76 -4.79
N ILE A 560 12.29 -20.85 -4.81
CA ILE A 560 13.45 -20.97 -5.69
C ILE A 560 14.42 -22.04 -5.17
N ILE A 561 14.55 -22.17 -3.85
CA ILE A 561 15.59 -22.99 -3.23
C ILE A 561 15.02 -24.36 -2.90
N SER A 562 15.49 -25.43 -3.54
CA SER A 562 15.11 -26.81 -3.17
C SER A 562 15.96 -27.35 -2.01
N GLY A 563 15.38 -28.18 -1.14
CA GLY A 563 16.12 -29.12 -0.28
C GLY A 563 15.75 -29.12 1.21
N GLN A 564 14.96 -28.16 1.68
CA GLN A 564 14.47 -28.10 3.06
C GLN A 564 13.00 -27.68 3.07
N GLY A 565 12.14 -28.52 3.63
CA GLY A 565 10.70 -28.23 3.70
C GLY A 565 10.00 -28.24 2.34
N ASP A 566 10.54 -28.93 1.33
CA ASP A 566 9.93 -29.00 -0.01
C ASP A 566 8.57 -29.70 -0.04
N SER A 567 8.16 -30.38 1.03
CA SER A 567 6.81 -30.93 1.18
C SER A 567 5.83 -29.97 1.86
N ILE A 568 6.30 -28.80 2.32
CA ILE A 568 5.50 -27.81 3.04
C ILE A 568 4.69 -26.98 2.04
N ALA A 569 3.48 -26.61 2.45
CA ALA A 569 2.52 -25.92 1.60
C ALA A 569 3.02 -24.54 1.16
N MET A 570 2.81 -24.22 -0.13
CA MET A 570 2.96 -22.88 -0.68
C MET A 570 1.77 -22.62 -1.60
N THR A 571 0.69 -22.17 -1.00
CA THR A 571 -0.66 -22.24 -1.57
C THR A 571 -0.95 -21.05 -2.50
N GLY A 572 -1.88 -21.18 -3.45
CA GLY A 572 -2.45 -20.00 -4.13
C GLY A 572 -3.20 -19.06 -3.16
N ILE A 573 -4.34 -19.51 -2.60
CA ILE A 573 -5.08 -18.80 -1.54
C ILE A 573 -5.03 -19.61 -0.24
N GLY A 574 -4.44 -19.05 0.82
CA GLY A 574 -4.32 -19.69 2.12
C GLY A 574 -5.10 -18.95 3.21
N PHE A 575 -6.14 -19.60 3.75
CA PHE A 575 -6.81 -19.19 4.99
C PHE A 575 -6.36 -20.10 6.10
N ASP A 576 -5.27 -19.71 6.75
CA ASP A 576 -4.57 -20.56 7.69
C ASP A 576 -5.02 -20.34 9.15
N ASN A 577 -4.78 -21.36 9.97
CA ASN A 577 -4.88 -21.34 11.42
C ASN A 577 -6.18 -20.71 12.01
N GLY A 578 -7.35 -21.09 11.47
CA GLY A 578 -8.66 -20.64 11.94
C GLY A 578 -9.16 -19.32 11.34
N SER A 579 -8.50 -18.81 10.30
CA SER A 579 -8.90 -17.56 9.64
C SER A 579 -10.21 -17.70 8.87
N GLY A 580 -11.02 -16.65 8.92
CA GLY A 580 -12.43 -16.70 8.56
C GLY A 580 -13.03 -15.39 8.04
N GLY A 581 -14.25 -15.47 7.52
CA GLY A 581 -15.04 -14.32 7.02
C GLY A 581 -14.88 -14.00 5.53
N PHE A 582 -13.97 -14.70 4.83
CA PHE A 582 -13.62 -14.42 3.45
C PHE A 582 -14.63 -14.99 2.45
N ARG A 583 -14.83 -14.28 1.34
CA ARG A 583 -15.46 -14.82 0.13
C ARG A 583 -14.44 -14.89 -1.01
N ALA A 584 -13.95 -16.09 -1.31
CA ALA A 584 -13.09 -16.34 -2.45
C ALA A 584 -13.91 -16.91 -3.61
N ASP A 585 -14.17 -16.12 -4.66
CA ASP A 585 -14.92 -16.58 -5.82
C ASP A 585 -14.43 -16.11 -7.17
N GLN A 586 -14.80 -16.84 -8.23
CA GLN A 586 -14.49 -16.45 -9.60
C GLN A 586 -12.98 -16.31 -9.91
N ASN A 587 -12.08 -16.87 -9.08
CA ASN A 587 -10.64 -16.85 -9.33
C ASN A 587 -10.22 -18.01 -10.24
N ILE A 588 -9.09 -17.84 -10.96
CA ILE A 588 -8.43 -18.90 -11.72
C ILE A 588 -7.05 -19.15 -11.11
N LEU A 589 -6.79 -20.39 -10.72
CA LEU A 589 -5.56 -20.78 -10.02
C LEU A 589 -4.88 -21.99 -10.65
N TRP A 590 -3.57 -21.95 -10.91
CA TRP A 590 -2.81 -23.07 -11.48
C TRP A 590 -1.33 -23.03 -11.09
N ASP A 591 -0.64 -24.17 -11.18
CA ASP A 591 0.81 -24.29 -10.90
C ASP A 591 1.22 -23.75 -9.51
N ASN A 592 0.35 -23.92 -8.52
CA ASN A 592 0.62 -23.56 -7.13
C ASN A 592 1.04 -24.79 -6.35
N HIS A 593 2.14 -24.69 -5.61
CA HIS A 593 2.76 -25.83 -4.95
C HIS A 593 1.93 -26.37 -3.77
N VAL A 594 1.67 -27.67 -3.76
CA VAL A 594 0.87 -28.42 -2.76
C VAL A 594 -0.64 -28.12 -2.74
N TYR A 595 -1.08 -26.86 -2.83
CA TYR A 595 -2.50 -26.47 -2.77
C TYR A 595 -2.81 -25.26 -3.68
N ASN A 596 -3.96 -25.27 -4.35
CA ASN A 596 -4.49 -24.05 -4.96
C ASN A 596 -5.27 -23.20 -3.95
N ILE A 597 -6.10 -23.85 -3.13
CA ILE A 597 -6.85 -23.19 -2.06
C ILE A 597 -6.76 -24.05 -0.80
N LEU A 598 -6.33 -23.45 0.30
CA LEU A 598 -6.23 -24.08 1.62
C LEU A 598 -7.12 -23.36 2.62
N VAL A 599 -7.98 -24.12 3.31
CA VAL A 599 -8.71 -23.67 4.49
C VAL A 599 -8.29 -24.54 5.67
N ASN A 600 -7.52 -23.98 6.59
CA ASN A 600 -7.06 -24.66 7.80
C ASN A 600 -7.81 -24.13 9.03
N GLY A 601 -8.56 -25.01 9.71
CA GLY A 601 -9.37 -24.66 10.90
C GLY A 601 -8.64 -24.75 12.24
N ALA A 602 -7.37 -25.16 12.25
CA ALA A 602 -6.54 -25.31 13.47
C ALA A 602 -7.13 -26.19 14.58
N SER A 603 -8.06 -27.09 14.26
CA SER A 603 -8.85 -27.84 15.24
C SER A 603 -9.55 -26.95 16.27
N THR A 604 -9.87 -25.70 15.91
CA THR A 604 -10.64 -24.79 16.78
C THR A 604 -12.15 -25.04 16.62
N SER A 605 -12.92 -24.81 17.69
CA SER A 605 -14.38 -24.90 17.67
C SER A 605 -15.07 -23.67 17.05
N SER A 606 -14.30 -22.60 16.80
CA SER A 606 -14.77 -21.37 16.19
C SER A 606 -15.02 -21.58 14.69
N PRO A 607 -16.15 -21.09 14.16
CA PRO A 607 -16.44 -21.23 12.74
C PRO A 607 -15.67 -20.23 11.87
N ASN A 608 -15.03 -20.72 10.81
CA ASN A 608 -14.29 -19.87 9.88
C ASN A 608 -15.20 -19.13 8.87
N ASN A 609 -16.48 -19.49 8.72
CA ASN A 609 -17.47 -18.77 7.87
C ASN A 609 -17.02 -18.39 6.44
N ASN A 610 -16.09 -19.15 5.85
CA ASN A 610 -15.50 -18.85 4.55
C ASN A 610 -16.41 -19.31 3.40
N GLN A 611 -16.51 -18.52 2.34
CA GLN A 611 -17.25 -18.86 1.13
C GLN A 611 -16.28 -19.07 -0.03
N ILE A 612 -16.11 -20.32 -0.46
CA ILE A 612 -15.22 -20.70 -1.56
C ILE A 612 -16.08 -21.18 -2.73
N ALA A 613 -16.32 -20.32 -3.72
CA ALA A 613 -17.26 -20.67 -4.78
C ALA A 613 -16.86 -20.25 -6.18
N ASN A 614 -17.32 -20.98 -7.20
CA ASN A 614 -17.10 -20.62 -8.61
C ASN A 614 -15.64 -20.34 -8.99
N ASN A 615 -14.66 -20.94 -8.31
CA ASN A 615 -13.26 -20.84 -8.71
C ASN A 615 -12.95 -21.90 -9.78
N SER A 616 -11.97 -21.64 -10.62
CA SER A 616 -11.49 -22.55 -11.66
C SER A 616 -10.04 -22.95 -11.39
N VAL A 617 -9.80 -24.25 -11.26
CA VAL A 617 -8.45 -24.83 -11.13
C VAL A 617 -8.22 -25.75 -12.33
N PRO A 618 -7.69 -25.23 -13.45
CA PRO A 618 -7.48 -25.99 -14.67
C PRO A 618 -6.30 -26.97 -14.59
N ASP A 619 -5.47 -26.88 -13.55
CA ASP A 619 -4.29 -27.71 -13.37
C ASP A 619 -4.64 -29.20 -13.17
N SER A 620 -3.93 -30.07 -13.89
CA SER A 620 -4.00 -31.54 -13.77
C SER A 620 -2.88 -32.14 -12.91
N SER A 621 -1.99 -31.31 -12.36
CA SER A 621 -0.92 -31.75 -11.46
C SER A 621 -1.50 -32.48 -10.25
N SER A 622 -0.73 -33.42 -9.69
CA SER A 622 -1.13 -34.10 -8.44
C SER A 622 -1.24 -33.16 -7.24
N GLU A 623 -0.72 -31.93 -7.36
CA GLU A 623 -0.69 -30.92 -6.32
C GLU A 623 -1.88 -29.95 -6.39
N GLY A 624 -2.62 -29.92 -7.50
CA GLY A 624 -3.62 -28.90 -7.80
C GLY A 624 -4.93 -28.97 -7.00
N ARG A 625 -4.92 -29.18 -5.68
CA ARG A 625 -6.13 -29.47 -4.87
C ARG A 625 -6.69 -28.27 -4.11
N LEU A 626 -7.99 -28.35 -3.80
CA LEU A 626 -8.66 -27.54 -2.77
C LEU A 626 -8.72 -28.39 -1.49
N ALA A 627 -8.17 -27.86 -0.39
CA ALA A 627 -8.08 -28.57 0.87
C ALA A 627 -8.84 -27.85 1.98
N ILE A 628 -9.66 -28.61 2.72
CA ILE A 628 -10.29 -28.17 3.95
C ILE A 628 -9.83 -29.11 5.06
N ILE A 629 -8.97 -28.61 5.93
CA ILE A 629 -8.27 -29.42 6.93
C ILE A 629 -8.51 -28.85 8.33
N TYR A 630 -8.58 -29.75 9.32
CA TYR A 630 -8.66 -29.38 10.73
C TYR A 630 -9.80 -28.41 11.10
N VAL A 631 -10.90 -28.40 10.33
CA VAL A 631 -12.11 -27.64 10.66
C VAL A 631 -13.00 -28.51 11.56
N GLU A 632 -13.16 -28.13 12.84
CA GLU A 632 -14.03 -28.89 13.76
C GLU A 632 -15.52 -28.55 13.59
N SER A 633 -15.83 -27.31 13.23
CA SER A 633 -17.19 -26.82 12.96
C SER A 633 -17.21 -26.01 11.68
N CYS A 634 -17.95 -26.48 10.67
CA CYS A 634 -18.05 -25.77 9.40
C CYS A 634 -19.03 -24.59 9.44
N ALA A 635 -19.81 -24.37 10.51
CA ALA A 635 -20.95 -23.44 10.59
C ALA A 635 -21.52 -22.96 9.24
N SER A 636 -21.14 -21.75 8.77
CA SER A 636 -21.58 -21.18 7.48
C SER A 636 -20.56 -21.28 6.35
N THR A 637 -19.42 -21.95 6.57
CA THR A 637 -18.43 -22.24 5.54
C THR A 637 -19.07 -23.02 4.40
N LYS A 638 -18.97 -22.49 3.18
CA LYS A 638 -19.57 -23.05 1.96
C LYS A 638 -18.51 -23.27 0.91
N VAL A 639 -18.50 -24.45 0.30
CA VAL A 639 -17.63 -24.75 -0.84
C VAL A 639 -18.48 -25.25 -2.00
N ALA A 640 -18.69 -24.39 -2.99
CA ALA A 640 -19.70 -24.64 -4.02
C ALA A 640 -19.27 -24.28 -5.44
N ASP A 641 -19.68 -25.09 -6.43
CA ASP A 641 -19.59 -24.73 -7.85
C ASP A 641 -18.15 -24.46 -8.37
N ASN A 642 -17.13 -24.95 -7.67
CA ASN A 642 -15.74 -24.82 -8.11
C ASN A 642 -15.43 -25.86 -9.20
N LYS A 643 -14.87 -25.39 -10.31
CA LYS A 643 -14.42 -26.22 -11.42
C LYS A 643 -13.02 -26.73 -11.16
N LEU A 644 -12.92 -27.99 -10.75
CA LEU A 644 -11.68 -28.63 -10.32
C LEU A 644 -11.37 -29.82 -11.22
N VAL A 645 -10.15 -29.88 -11.75
CA VAL A 645 -9.69 -31.05 -12.51
C VAL A 645 -9.22 -32.20 -11.59
N VAL A 646 -8.91 -31.90 -10.33
CA VAL A 646 -8.53 -32.90 -9.31
C VAL A 646 -9.44 -32.85 -8.06
N LYS A 647 -9.19 -33.78 -7.12
CA LYS A 647 -10.07 -34.02 -5.94
C LYS A 647 -9.99 -32.90 -4.90
N ILE A 648 -11.12 -32.66 -4.23
CA ILE A 648 -11.16 -31.96 -2.94
C ILE A 648 -10.62 -32.89 -1.86
N GLU A 649 -9.71 -32.38 -1.04
CA GLU A 649 -9.26 -33.05 0.17
C GLU A 649 -10.05 -32.55 1.38
N LEU A 650 -10.73 -33.47 2.07
CA LEU A 650 -11.46 -33.20 3.30
C LEU A 650 -10.83 -34.00 4.43
N ASN A 651 -10.05 -33.34 5.28
CA ASN A 651 -9.49 -33.91 6.50
C ASN A 651 -10.14 -33.26 7.73
N SER A 652 -11.47 -33.31 7.78
CA SER A 652 -12.28 -32.83 8.89
C SER A 652 -12.58 -33.99 9.84
N ASN A 653 -11.87 -34.08 10.96
CA ASN A 653 -12.01 -35.20 11.91
C ASN A 653 -13.38 -35.28 12.62
N LYS A 654 -14.32 -34.35 12.39
CA LYS A 654 -15.57 -34.25 13.19
C LYS A 654 -16.86 -33.82 12.48
N THR A 655 -16.87 -33.01 11.40
CA THR A 655 -18.12 -32.57 10.71
C THR A 655 -17.88 -32.28 9.22
N ALA A 656 -18.76 -32.77 8.34
CA ALA A 656 -18.68 -32.52 6.90
C ALA A 656 -19.12 -31.09 6.56
N CYS A 657 -18.25 -30.29 5.94
CA CYS A 657 -18.63 -28.97 5.42
C CYS A 657 -19.64 -29.09 4.27
N ASN A 658 -20.42 -28.04 4.04
CA ASN A 658 -21.37 -28.02 2.93
C ASN A 658 -20.61 -27.86 1.60
N VAL A 659 -20.33 -29.00 0.97
CA VAL A 659 -19.62 -29.12 -0.31
C VAL A 659 -20.64 -29.48 -1.41
N VAL A 660 -20.84 -28.60 -2.39
CA VAL A 660 -21.88 -28.76 -3.43
C VAL A 660 -21.29 -28.53 -4.82
N ASN A 661 -21.59 -29.40 -5.78
CA ASN A 661 -21.23 -29.21 -7.20
C ASN A 661 -19.77 -28.82 -7.45
N ASN A 662 -18.81 -29.56 -6.92
CA ASN A 662 -17.39 -29.32 -7.22
C ASN A 662 -16.84 -30.45 -8.09
N GLY A 663 -16.12 -30.11 -9.15
CA GLY A 663 -15.53 -31.09 -10.06
C GLY A 663 -15.34 -30.55 -11.48
N PRO A 664 -14.94 -31.41 -12.44
CA PRO A 664 -14.50 -30.96 -13.77
C PRO A 664 -15.64 -30.40 -14.64
N HIS A 665 -16.90 -30.66 -14.26
CA HIS A 665 -18.10 -30.23 -14.98
C HIS A 665 -18.84 -29.07 -14.31
N SER A 666 -18.36 -28.57 -13.18
CA SER A 666 -18.92 -27.39 -12.53
C SER A 666 -18.72 -26.14 -13.40
N ALA A 667 -19.58 -25.13 -13.21
CA ALA A 667 -19.52 -23.90 -13.99
C ALA A 667 -18.15 -23.20 -13.83
N GLY A 668 -17.60 -23.17 -12.61
CA GLY A 668 -16.34 -22.50 -12.31
C GLY A 668 -16.43 -20.99 -12.51
N ALA A 669 -15.28 -20.36 -12.77
CA ALA A 669 -15.19 -18.93 -13.05
C ALA A 669 -15.73 -18.60 -14.46
N THR A 670 -16.52 -17.53 -14.58
CA THR A 670 -17.31 -17.19 -15.78
C THR A 670 -17.04 -15.80 -16.37
N GLU A 671 -16.47 -14.85 -15.62
CA GLU A 671 -16.32 -13.43 -16.06
C GLU A 671 -14.90 -13.05 -16.52
N MET A 672 -13.97 -14.00 -16.57
CA MET A 672 -12.61 -13.76 -17.08
C MET A 672 -12.52 -14.10 -18.57
N SER A 673 -12.60 -13.08 -19.41
CA SER A 673 -12.47 -13.19 -20.87
C SER A 673 -11.18 -12.51 -21.35
N SER A 674 -10.82 -12.71 -22.62
CA SER A 674 -9.63 -12.04 -23.20
C SER A 674 -9.72 -10.51 -23.22
N SER A 675 -10.91 -9.93 -23.02
CA SER A 675 -11.08 -8.47 -22.86
C SER A 675 -10.92 -7.99 -21.41
N THR A 676 -10.89 -8.89 -20.43
CA THR A 676 -10.56 -8.57 -19.03
C THR A 676 -9.05 -8.31 -18.94
N ARG A 677 -8.62 -7.08 -19.25
CA ARG A 677 -7.21 -6.69 -19.11
C ARG A 677 -6.87 -6.56 -17.62
N VAL A 678 -5.96 -7.39 -17.14
CA VAL A 678 -5.38 -7.23 -15.80
C VAL A 678 -4.04 -6.52 -15.91
N GLY A 679 -3.90 -5.45 -15.14
CA GLY A 679 -2.69 -4.92 -14.52
C GLY A 679 -1.37 -4.82 -15.26
N CYS A 680 -1.32 -4.83 -16.58
CA CYS A 680 -0.05 -4.74 -17.29
C CYS A 680 -0.20 -4.16 -18.70
N ASN A 681 -0.50 -2.85 -18.78
CA ASN A 681 -0.37 -2.07 -20.03
C ASN A 681 1.03 -1.46 -20.20
N PHE A 682 1.99 -1.81 -19.34
CA PHE A 682 3.36 -1.29 -19.37
C PHE A 682 4.23 -2.08 -20.38
N MET A 683 5.15 -1.40 -21.07
CA MET A 683 6.02 -2.02 -22.08
C MET A 683 6.99 -3.10 -21.53
N GLY A 684 7.04 -3.33 -20.22
CA GLY A 684 7.98 -4.26 -19.55
C GLY A 684 7.38 -5.55 -18.98
N CYS A 685 6.06 -5.76 -19.06
CA CYS A 685 5.41 -6.92 -18.42
C CYS A 685 5.73 -8.29 -19.05
N SER A 686 6.52 -8.32 -20.14
CA SER A 686 6.90 -9.53 -20.86
C SER A 686 8.37 -9.95 -20.65
N SER A 687 9.15 -9.27 -19.80
CA SER A 687 10.57 -9.60 -19.59
C SER A 687 10.84 -10.29 -18.25
N ASN A 688 11.45 -11.49 -18.30
CA ASN A 688 12.10 -12.15 -17.15
C ASN A 688 13.41 -11.45 -16.72
N ARG A 689 13.51 -10.13 -16.91
CA ARG A 689 14.65 -9.26 -16.60
C ARG A 689 14.10 -7.95 -16.02
N PRO A 690 14.88 -7.21 -15.21
CA PRO A 690 14.47 -5.88 -14.75
C PRO A 690 13.98 -5.02 -15.94
N PRO A 691 12.98 -4.15 -15.75
CA PRO A 691 12.61 -3.18 -16.78
C PRO A 691 13.86 -2.41 -17.19
N VAL A 692 14.29 -2.58 -18.45
CA VAL A 692 15.36 -1.76 -19.01
C VAL A 692 14.79 -0.36 -19.11
N ILE A 693 15.28 0.56 -18.27
CA ILE A 693 15.14 1.99 -18.54
C ILE A 693 15.79 2.19 -19.91
N LEU A 694 14.99 2.50 -20.92
CA LEU A 694 15.53 2.87 -22.22
C LEU A 694 16.34 4.16 -22.02
N ASP A 695 17.67 4.00 -22.01
CA ASP A 695 18.60 5.11 -22.02
C ASP A 695 18.37 5.98 -23.26
N GLY A 696 18.17 7.27 -23.03
CA GLY A 696 18.38 8.38 -23.97
C GLY A 696 17.98 8.17 -25.44
N GLY A 697 16.83 8.73 -25.83
CA GLY A 697 16.55 9.03 -27.24
C GLY A 697 15.07 9.25 -27.53
N SER A 698 14.70 10.51 -27.76
CA SER A 698 13.50 11.02 -28.45
C SER A 698 12.31 10.06 -28.63
N VAL A 699 11.16 10.47 -28.08
CA VAL A 699 9.83 10.01 -28.48
C VAL A 699 9.69 10.06 -30.02
N THR A 700 9.69 8.90 -30.67
CA THR A 700 8.97 8.72 -31.93
C THR A 700 7.81 7.79 -31.65
N GLY A 701 6.61 8.33 -31.86
CA GLY A 701 5.35 7.76 -31.42
C GLY A 701 5.02 6.37 -31.96
N CYS A 702 3.98 5.81 -31.35
CA CYS A 702 3.31 4.59 -31.75
C CYS A 702 3.28 4.36 -33.27
N PRO A 703 3.61 3.15 -33.76
CA PRO A 703 2.86 2.57 -34.83
C PRO A 703 1.58 1.99 -34.23
N VAL A 704 0.45 2.66 -34.49
CA VAL A 704 -0.85 1.98 -34.49
C VAL A 704 -0.82 1.01 -35.67
N SER A 705 -0.78 -0.29 -35.39
CA SER A 705 -1.16 -1.34 -36.35
C SER A 705 -1.91 -2.39 -35.55
N GLY A 706 -3.20 -2.67 -35.75
CA GLY A 706 -3.91 -2.73 -37.02
C GLY A 706 -4.19 -4.21 -37.30
N THR A 707 -5.43 -4.63 -37.02
CA THR A 707 -6.13 -5.82 -37.57
C THR A 707 -5.33 -7.11 -37.80
N ASN A 708 -5.53 -8.11 -36.93
CA ASN A 708 -6.30 -9.32 -37.22
C ASN A 708 -6.46 -10.17 -35.96
#